data_AF-A0A918HEQ1-F1
#
_entry.id   AF-A0A918HEQ1-F1
#
_cell.length_a   1.000
_cell.length_b   1.000
_cell.length_c   1.000
_cell.angle_alpha   90.00
_cell.angle_beta   90.00
_cell.angle_gamma   90.00
#
_symmetry.space_group_name_H-M   'P 1'
#
loop_
_entity.id
_entity.type
_entity.pdbx_description
1 polymer ?
#
loop_
_entity_poly.entity_id
_entity_poly.type
_entity_poly.pdbx_seq_one_letter_code
_entity_poly.pdbx_strand_id
1 'polypeptide(L)'
;MLMIPGDPTQDFTPAFAVFDDSVPALRAFVLRHLRKDSVVPAPPRAKCDIVIPIRVGLVPRPDNDYDSRAVSVAAPPHHGGSVLDRHMGYLYGSSLHIMSESIHRLTEQTGTPVGCHGWIELHELEDDGYFYEEEDGQDVDEGWEPDRDRPFSWAEQKEFGYGIGSVRVLLPARERVRTLVDDYLEDRRRTKAAGATEQPSGTASTPPSVVEQGLRRALSERLVILMRTGLHHRATDGTWGRETDRDRARQRRDAEALPLLRAWDEFRERPHGFRGLRATTRSVYQHTRILVLDETGVEVGRYHHPDGPLTLVDERTRAEALEALRTHGVDVDEPERLETLGEFPDATVVARNGIWSIRLSKDGLPLSALPEAGWYDPDSGTLTVYAGPFTEPMTVLLRRHGVSPLLVTRGAPREDVERHNFRATFAASEVSPFSRSSRVTEAVRRLIPERHRRWLNAKPAEPAPSDDFLPPLVDDAADNTYYRRALESLFGAPVDLEHRGPCRLCGRSAQSARPGLYYCHGCCGLAQNGVLRDNGADGEWTEAILHAVRRLAAIEFSGPPSLAQLDRISVPFTDASLVDEALLCRFLVPRPGSTLLSTRPARPARTWTEWLQLADLLKDGVRSSMGTVTVATDGHLCRSLFERHVDDFLHHWGVAHEPEPHYPRHPELNTTGLRADWRLADGTFVEALGLMERQTYAAKVARKRELARLAGLRLVTVTAQDLHRLPEIFADWLPPATR
;
A
#
# COMPACT_ATOMS: atom_id res chain seq x y z
N MET A 1 20.92 -13.68 -34.57
CA MET A 1 20.13 -13.15 -33.44
C MET A 1 21.00 -13.28 -32.20
N LEU A 2 21.13 -12.21 -31.40
CA LEU A 2 21.83 -12.25 -30.13
C LEU A 2 20.88 -12.83 -29.08
N MET A 3 21.17 -14.04 -28.59
CA MET A 3 20.29 -14.72 -27.65
C MET A 3 20.55 -14.25 -26.23
N ILE A 4 19.50 -13.79 -25.54
CA ILE A 4 19.52 -13.64 -24.10
C ILE A 4 19.53 -15.05 -23.50
N PRO A 5 20.52 -15.42 -22.67
CA PRO A 5 20.53 -16.73 -22.02
C PRO A 5 19.34 -16.81 -21.07
N GLY A 6 18.65 -17.95 -21.07
CA GLY A 6 17.50 -18.19 -20.20
C GLY A 6 17.69 -19.45 -19.36
N ASP A 7 17.34 -19.37 -18.08
CA ASP A 7 17.25 -20.47 -17.12
C ASP A 7 15.78 -20.72 -16.75
N PRO A 8 15.15 -21.79 -17.25
CA PRO A 8 13.74 -22.08 -17.00
C PRO A 8 13.40 -22.35 -15.52
N THR A 9 14.40 -22.54 -14.66
CA THR A 9 14.21 -22.75 -13.22
C THR A 9 14.25 -21.45 -12.41
N GLN A 10 14.92 -20.41 -12.91
CA GLN A 10 15.20 -19.17 -12.16
C GLN A 10 14.58 -17.92 -12.77
N ASP A 11 14.35 -17.91 -14.08
CA ASP A 11 13.94 -16.71 -14.82
C ASP A 11 12.42 -16.52 -14.82
N PHE A 12 12.00 -15.31 -15.20
CA PHE A 12 10.60 -14.89 -15.27
C PHE A 12 9.99 -15.24 -16.62
N THR A 13 8.71 -15.63 -16.64
CA THR A 13 8.05 -16.24 -17.80
C THR A 13 6.80 -15.48 -18.26
N PRO A 14 6.92 -14.21 -18.68
CA PRO A 14 5.74 -13.45 -19.05
C PRO A 14 5.11 -13.96 -20.35
N ALA A 15 3.79 -13.81 -20.45
CA ALA A 15 3.14 -13.71 -21.76
C ALA A 15 3.34 -12.31 -22.34
N PHE A 16 2.79 -12.06 -23.52
CA PHE A 16 2.77 -10.75 -24.16
C PHE A 16 1.35 -10.39 -24.60
N ALA A 17 1.09 -9.09 -24.77
CA ALA A 17 -0.19 -8.57 -25.23
C ALA A 17 -0.34 -8.85 -26.72
N VAL A 18 -1.39 -9.61 -27.08
CA VAL A 18 -1.79 -9.90 -28.46
C VAL A 18 -2.87 -8.91 -28.87
N PHE A 19 -2.76 -8.39 -30.10
CA PHE A 19 -3.73 -7.48 -30.70
C PHE A 19 -4.28 -8.12 -31.98
N ASP A 20 -5.46 -7.71 -32.43
CA ASP A 20 -6.15 -8.37 -33.55
C ASP A 20 -5.31 -8.36 -34.84
N ASP A 21 -4.48 -7.32 -35.05
CA ASP A 21 -3.56 -7.22 -36.19
C ASP A 21 -2.32 -8.11 -36.08
N SER A 22 -2.02 -8.66 -34.89
CA SER A 22 -0.90 -9.56 -34.63
C SER A 22 -1.29 -11.05 -34.58
N VAL A 23 -2.60 -11.35 -34.54
CA VAL A 23 -3.16 -12.71 -34.53
C VAL A 23 -2.70 -13.56 -35.72
N PRO A 24 -2.67 -13.08 -36.99
CA PRO A 24 -2.23 -13.90 -38.12
C PRO A 24 -0.78 -14.39 -38.00
N ALA A 25 0.13 -13.52 -37.53
CA ALA A 25 1.53 -13.87 -37.35
C ALA A 25 1.74 -14.82 -36.16
N LEU A 26 1.00 -14.61 -35.06
CA LEU A 26 0.97 -15.51 -33.91
C LEU A 26 0.49 -16.91 -34.31
N ARG A 27 -0.63 -17.00 -35.03
CA ARG A 27 -1.18 -18.27 -35.52
C ARG A 27 -0.19 -18.99 -36.42
N ALA A 28 0.35 -18.31 -37.43
CA ALA A 28 1.32 -18.90 -38.35
C ALA A 28 2.59 -19.39 -37.62
N PHE A 29 3.02 -18.68 -36.58
CA PHE A 29 4.15 -19.08 -35.75
C PHE A 29 3.83 -20.33 -34.92
N VAL A 30 2.70 -20.37 -34.22
CA VAL A 30 2.33 -21.50 -33.36
C VAL A 30 2.08 -22.76 -34.20
N LEU A 31 1.23 -22.68 -35.23
CA LEU A 31 0.88 -23.83 -36.09
C LEU A 31 2.13 -24.46 -36.74
N ARG A 32 3.17 -23.66 -37.04
CA ARG A 32 4.45 -24.17 -37.57
C ARG A 32 5.21 -25.04 -36.56
N HIS A 33 5.05 -24.77 -35.27
CA HIS A 33 5.73 -25.47 -34.18
C HIS A 33 4.91 -26.61 -33.59
N LEU A 34 3.62 -26.73 -33.93
CA LEU A 34 2.76 -27.83 -33.51
C LEU A 34 3.16 -29.15 -34.19
N ARG A 35 4.17 -29.81 -33.64
CA ARG A 35 4.59 -31.15 -34.02
C ARG A 35 4.71 -32.02 -32.78
N LYS A 36 4.14 -33.23 -32.80
CA LYS A 36 4.08 -34.11 -31.63
C LYS A 36 5.46 -34.49 -31.07
N ASP A 37 6.48 -34.53 -31.92
CA ASP A 37 7.88 -34.77 -31.55
C ASP A 37 8.57 -33.57 -30.87
N SER A 38 7.93 -32.39 -30.86
CA SER A 38 8.45 -31.15 -30.26
C SER A 38 7.91 -30.90 -28.84
N VAL A 39 7.01 -31.76 -28.35
CA VAL A 39 6.41 -31.66 -27.02
C VAL A 39 7.38 -32.21 -25.97
N VAL A 40 7.60 -31.44 -24.90
CA VAL A 40 8.46 -31.83 -23.78
C VAL A 40 7.75 -31.58 -22.44
N PRO A 41 8.17 -32.24 -21.34
CA PRO A 41 7.68 -31.92 -20.01
C PRO A 41 7.92 -30.45 -19.67
N ALA A 42 6.92 -29.82 -19.05
CA ALA A 42 6.99 -28.42 -18.70
C ALA A 42 8.01 -28.15 -17.57
N PRO A 43 8.68 -27.00 -17.58
CA PRO A 43 9.55 -26.61 -16.47
C PRO A 43 8.72 -26.32 -15.20
N PRO A 44 9.29 -26.43 -13.98
CA PRO A 44 8.55 -26.31 -12.70
C PRO A 44 7.75 -25.01 -12.48
N ARG A 45 8.00 -23.98 -13.29
CA ARG A 45 7.33 -22.67 -13.21
C ARG A 45 6.23 -22.46 -14.25
N ALA A 46 6.08 -23.38 -15.20
CA ALA A 46 4.96 -23.34 -16.13
C ALA A 46 3.67 -23.74 -15.40
N LYS A 47 2.53 -23.21 -15.85
CA LYS A 47 1.21 -23.52 -15.28
C LYS A 47 0.53 -24.72 -15.96
N CYS A 48 1.31 -25.57 -16.60
CA CYS A 48 0.87 -26.70 -17.42
C CYS A 48 1.90 -27.82 -17.29
N ASP A 49 1.53 -29.05 -17.65
CA ASP A 49 2.41 -30.22 -17.53
C ASP A 49 3.32 -30.45 -18.75
N ILE A 50 2.96 -29.90 -19.91
CA ILE A 50 3.69 -30.06 -21.17
C ILE A 50 3.79 -28.75 -21.96
N VAL A 51 4.88 -28.60 -22.71
CA VAL A 51 5.15 -27.39 -23.51
C VAL A 51 5.87 -27.71 -24.82
N ILE A 52 5.87 -26.77 -25.77
CA ILE A 52 6.77 -26.77 -26.94
C ILE A 52 7.82 -25.66 -26.79
N PRO A 53 9.12 -25.97 -26.67
CA PRO A 53 10.17 -24.96 -26.58
C PRO A 53 10.31 -24.18 -27.88
N ILE A 54 10.44 -22.85 -27.78
CA ILE A 54 10.54 -21.96 -28.93
C ILE A 54 11.65 -20.92 -28.76
N ARG A 55 11.94 -20.22 -29.86
CA ARG A 55 12.74 -18.99 -29.86
C ARG A 55 11.95 -17.89 -30.53
N VAL A 56 11.99 -16.69 -29.95
CA VAL A 56 11.33 -15.50 -30.49
C VAL A 56 12.35 -14.37 -30.64
N GLY A 57 12.06 -13.43 -31.53
CA GLY A 57 12.75 -12.16 -31.63
C GLY A 57 12.12 -11.11 -30.74
N LEU A 58 12.97 -10.30 -30.09
CA LEU A 58 12.58 -9.11 -29.37
C LEU A 58 13.03 -7.90 -30.19
N VAL A 59 12.07 -7.11 -30.66
CA VAL A 59 12.32 -6.00 -31.57
C VAL A 59 11.85 -4.69 -30.94
N PRO A 60 12.76 -3.76 -30.62
CA PRO A 60 12.42 -2.40 -30.24
C PRO A 60 11.46 -1.74 -31.23
N ARG A 61 10.40 -1.12 -30.71
CA ARG A 61 9.38 -0.37 -31.45
C ARG A 61 9.23 1.03 -30.85
N PRO A 62 10.27 1.88 -30.95
CA PRO A 62 10.17 3.28 -30.52
C PRO A 62 9.15 4.08 -31.30
N ASP A 63 8.67 3.54 -32.43
CA ASP A 63 7.59 4.03 -33.26
C ASP A 63 6.18 3.66 -32.75
N ASN A 64 6.06 2.95 -31.64
CA ASN A 64 4.76 2.64 -31.06
C ASN A 64 4.17 3.89 -30.38
N ASP A 65 3.00 4.32 -30.85
CA ASP A 65 2.31 5.54 -30.41
C ASP A 65 1.80 5.49 -28.95
N TYR A 66 1.81 4.30 -28.33
CA TYR A 66 1.38 4.08 -26.95
C TYR A 66 2.55 4.03 -25.95
N ASP A 67 3.68 3.39 -26.29
CA ASP A 67 4.89 3.36 -25.47
C ASP A 67 6.15 3.30 -26.37
N SER A 68 7.01 4.32 -26.33
CA SER A 68 8.26 4.35 -27.11
C SER A 68 9.31 3.34 -26.64
N ARG A 69 9.07 2.67 -25.52
CA ARG A 69 9.87 1.55 -25.02
C ARG A 69 9.30 0.21 -25.47
N ALA A 70 8.22 0.20 -26.27
CA ALA A 70 7.57 -1.02 -26.68
C ALA A 70 8.56 -1.98 -27.34
N VAL A 71 8.56 -3.23 -26.88
CA VAL A 71 9.32 -4.30 -27.49
C VAL A 71 8.32 -5.28 -28.09
N SER A 72 8.34 -5.37 -29.42
CA SER A 72 7.57 -6.34 -30.17
C SER A 72 8.17 -7.73 -29.96
N VAL A 73 7.32 -8.68 -29.57
CA VAL A 73 7.62 -10.11 -29.69
C VAL A 73 7.29 -10.52 -31.11
N ALA A 74 8.30 -11.01 -31.84
CA ALA A 74 8.17 -11.36 -33.25
C ALA A 74 8.71 -12.76 -33.52
N ALA A 75 8.19 -13.41 -34.56
CA ALA A 75 8.79 -14.63 -35.06
C ALA A 75 10.27 -14.40 -35.47
N PRO A 76 11.15 -15.40 -35.35
CA PRO A 76 12.56 -15.26 -35.71
C PRO A 76 12.77 -14.83 -37.17
N PRO A 77 13.86 -14.11 -37.50
CA PRO A 77 14.15 -13.65 -38.86
C PRO A 77 14.19 -14.74 -39.93
N HIS A 78 14.57 -15.98 -39.58
CA HIS A 78 14.60 -17.10 -40.53
C HIS A 78 13.20 -17.59 -40.95
N HIS A 79 12.12 -17.07 -40.34
CA HIS A 79 10.75 -17.34 -40.76
C HIS A 79 10.31 -16.55 -42.01
N GLY A 80 11.15 -15.66 -42.54
CA GLY A 80 10.83 -14.81 -43.69
C GLY A 80 10.03 -13.55 -43.33
N GLY A 81 9.72 -12.69 -44.31
CA GLY A 81 8.91 -11.48 -44.14
C GLY A 81 9.62 -10.30 -43.46
N SER A 82 8.91 -9.17 -43.38
CA SER A 82 9.33 -7.99 -42.63
C SER A 82 9.18 -8.21 -41.11
N VAL A 83 9.66 -7.25 -40.31
CA VAL A 83 9.42 -7.27 -38.84
C VAL A 83 7.93 -7.18 -38.53
N LEU A 84 7.16 -6.43 -39.33
CA LEU A 84 5.72 -6.26 -39.14
C LEU A 84 4.97 -7.56 -39.49
N ASP A 85 5.38 -8.25 -40.56
CA ASP A 85 4.77 -9.54 -40.94
C ASP A 85 5.02 -10.65 -39.90
N ARG A 86 6.04 -10.47 -39.06
CA ARG A 86 6.41 -11.40 -37.99
C ARG A 86 5.95 -10.95 -36.61
N HIS A 87 5.31 -9.79 -36.48
CA HIS A 87 4.90 -9.22 -35.20
C HIS A 87 3.76 -10.03 -34.58
N MET A 88 3.98 -10.64 -33.42
CA MET A 88 2.99 -11.47 -32.73
C MET A 88 2.31 -10.74 -31.56
N GLY A 89 2.91 -9.67 -31.07
CA GLY A 89 2.38 -8.85 -30.00
C GLY A 89 3.48 -8.04 -29.28
N TYR A 90 3.15 -7.45 -28.15
CA TYR A 90 4.06 -6.59 -27.37
C TYR A 90 4.27 -7.11 -25.96
N LEU A 91 5.50 -7.06 -25.44
CA LEU A 91 5.74 -7.35 -24.03
C LEU A 91 4.86 -6.46 -23.15
N TYR A 92 4.28 -7.02 -22.08
CA TYR A 92 3.48 -6.25 -21.13
C TYR A 92 4.33 -5.16 -20.47
N GLY A 93 3.70 -4.05 -20.07
CA GLY A 93 4.38 -2.91 -19.43
C GLY A 93 5.28 -3.34 -18.25
N SER A 94 4.80 -4.27 -17.41
CA SER A 94 5.57 -4.87 -16.31
C SER A 94 6.91 -5.49 -16.76
N SER A 95 6.97 -6.07 -17.96
CA SER A 95 8.19 -6.63 -18.55
C SER A 95 9.04 -5.56 -19.25
N LEU A 96 8.42 -4.52 -19.81
CA LEU A 96 9.15 -3.40 -20.44
C LEU A 96 10.02 -2.65 -19.42
N HIS A 97 9.50 -2.41 -18.21
CA HIS A 97 10.24 -1.80 -17.10
C HIS A 97 11.53 -2.56 -16.71
N ILE A 98 11.56 -3.87 -16.99
CA ILE A 98 12.66 -4.75 -16.57
C ILE A 98 13.82 -4.73 -17.57
N MET A 99 13.56 -4.60 -18.88
CA MET A 99 14.59 -4.92 -19.89
C MET A 99 14.54 -4.10 -21.18
N SER A 100 13.54 -3.23 -21.37
CA SER A 100 13.41 -2.51 -22.64
C SER A 100 14.67 -1.70 -22.96
N GLU A 101 15.20 -0.95 -21.99
CA GLU A 101 16.43 -0.15 -22.15
C GLU A 101 17.61 -1.01 -22.65
N SER A 102 17.84 -2.17 -22.02
CA SER A 102 18.94 -3.07 -22.38
C SER A 102 18.77 -3.65 -23.78
N ILE A 103 17.54 -4.00 -24.19
CA ILE A 103 17.23 -4.51 -25.53
C ILE A 103 17.40 -3.42 -26.59
N HIS A 104 16.91 -2.21 -26.32
CA HIS A 104 17.08 -1.05 -27.20
C HIS A 104 18.57 -0.75 -27.40
N ARG A 105 19.32 -0.58 -26.31
CA ARG A 105 20.74 -0.30 -26.34
C ARG A 105 21.54 -1.39 -27.05
N LEU A 106 21.22 -2.67 -26.83
CA LEU A 106 21.87 -3.78 -27.51
C LEU A 106 21.56 -3.77 -29.02
N THR A 107 20.30 -3.53 -29.40
CA THR A 107 19.90 -3.51 -30.82
C THR A 107 20.52 -2.31 -31.56
N GLU A 108 20.53 -1.13 -30.95
CA GLU A 108 21.13 0.10 -31.49
C GLU A 108 22.64 -0.03 -31.69
N GLN A 109 23.36 -0.56 -30.68
CA GLN A 109 24.83 -0.66 -30.76
C GLN A 109 25.31 -1.81 -31.64
N THR A 110 24.49 -2.83 -31.86
CA THR A 110 24.90 -4.05 -32.58
C THR A 110 24.30 -4.17 -33.98
N GLY A 111 23.18 -3.47 -34.26
CA GLY A 111 22.37 -3.65 -35.46
C GLY A 111 21.80 -5.07 -35.63
N THR A 112 21.88 -5.91 -34.60
CA THR A 112 21.52 -7.34 -34.66
C THR A 112 20.23 -7.57 -33.88
N PRO A 113 19.26 -8.33 -34.42
CA PRO A 113 18.04 -8.68 -33.68
C PRO A 113 18.36 -9.44 -32.40
N VAL A 114 17.68 -9.08 -31.31
CA VAL A 114 17.77 -9.75 -30.02
C VAL A 114 16.78 -10.91 -29.98
N GLY A 115 17.18 -11.99 -29.33
CA GLY A 115 16.43 -13.23 -29.21
C GLY A 115 16.20 -13.64 -27.78
N CYS A 116 15.12 -14.36 -27.58
CA CYS A 116 14.73 -14.88 -26.28
C CYS A 116 14.19 -16.31 -26.44
N HIS A 117 14.49 -17.15 -25.45
CA HIS A 117 13.89 -18.47 -25.32
C HIS A 117 12.45 -18.36 -24.82
N GLY A 118 11.63 -19.37 -25.07
CA GLY A 118 10.26 -19.38 -24.58
C GLY A 118 9.62 -20.74 -24.78
N TRP A 119 8.32 -20.80 -24.57
CA TRP A 119 7.54 -21.98 -24.88
C TRP A 119 6.08 -21.67 -25.22
N ILE A 120 5.43 -22.61 -25.88
CA ILE A 120 3.98 -22.65 -26.08
C ILE A 120 3.41 -23.58 -25.01
N GLU A 121 2.48 -23.09 -24.20
CA GLU A 121 1.76 -23.90 -23.20
C GLU A 121 0.79 -24.86 -23.89
N LEU A 122 0.74 -26.11 -23.43
CA LEU A 122 -0.21 -27.12 -23.92
C LEU A 122 -1.00 -27.70 -22.74
N HIS A 123 -2.28 -27.93 -22.95
CA HIS A 123 -3.22 -28.45 -21.95
C HIS A 123 -3.84 -29.76 -22.43
N GLU A 124 -4.08 -30.71 -21.53
CA GLU A 124 -4.86 -31.90 -21.88
C GLU A 124 -6.33 -31.50 -22.14
N LEU A 125 -6.93 -32.08 -23.18
CA LEU A 125 -8.29 -31.71 -23.60
C LEU A 125 -9.39 -32.18 -22.63
N GLU A 126 -9.05 -32.88 -21.53
CA GLU A 126 -10.01 -33.55 -20.65
C GLU A 126 -10.10 -33.04 -19.20
N ASP A 127 -9.27 -32.09 -18.72
CA ASP A 127 -9.23 -31.78 -17.26
C ASP A 127 -9.32 -30.29 -16.83
N ASP A 128 -9.24 -29.31 -17.74
CA ASP A 128 -9.36 -27.89 -17.35
C ASP A 128 -10.77 -27.36 -17.63
N GLY A 129 -11.54 -27.08 -16.57
CA GLY A 129 -12.85 -26.42 -16.57
C GLY A 129 -12.91 -25.02 -17.21
N TYR A 130 -11.91 -24.63 -17.99
CA TYR A 130 -11.84 -23.38 -18.76
C TYR A 130 -12.71 -23.37 -20.02
N PHE A 131 -13.24 -24.52 -20.45
CA PHE A 131 -13.95 -24.68 -21.73
C PHE A 131 -15.41 -25.16 -21.62
N TYR A 132 -15.98 -25.25 -20.41
CA TYR A 132 -17.33 -25.82 -20.17
C TYR A 132 -18.41 -24.79 -19.78
N GLU A 133 -18.29 -23.52 -20.15
CA GLU A 133 -19.37 -22.52 -19.96
C GLU A 133 -20.11 -22.16 -21.26
N GLU A 134 -20.38 -23.10 -22.15
CA GLU A 134 -21.44 -22.93 -23.15
C GLU A 134 -22.25 -24.24 -23.26
N GLU A 135 -23.24 -24.39 -22.37
CA GLU A 135 -24.40 -25.25 -22.58
C GLU A 135 -25.15 -24.73 -23.81
N ASP A 136 -24.90 -25.34 -24.98
CA ASP A 136 -25.89 -25.67 -26.00
C ASP A 136 -25.15 -26.31 -27.18
N GLY A 137 -25.51 -27.55 -27.52
CA GLY A 137 -24.83 -28.39 -28.51
C GLY A 137 -24.92 -27.94 -29.98
N GLN A 138 -24.51 -26.71 -30.27
CA GLN A 138 -24.19 -26.23 -31.62
C GLN A 138 -22.73 -26.54 -31.95
N ASP A 139 -22.44 -26.86 -33.22
CA ASP A 139 -21.07 -27.04 -33.69
C ASP A 139 -20.26 -25.76 -33.42
N VAL A 140 -19.37 -25.83 -32.42
CA VAL A 140 -18.64 -24.69 -31.82
C VAL A 140 -17.74 -23.93 -32.82
N ASP A 141 -17.57 -24.45 -34.03
CA ASP A 141 -16.75 -23.88 -35.10
C ASP A 141 -17.58 -23.28 -36.27
N GLU A 142 -18.91 -23.33 -36.26
CA GLU A 142 -19.72 -22.73 -37.35
C GLU A 142 -19.69 -21.19 -37.27
N GLY A 143 -18.91 -20.56 -38.16
CA GLY A 143 -18.73 -19.10 -38.20
C GLY A 143 -17.61 -18.56 -37.31
N TRP A 144 -16.72 -19.43 -36.80
CA TRP A 144 -15.56 -19.01 -36.01
C TRP A 144 -14.54 -18.24 -36.87
N GLU A 145 -14.13 -17.06 -36.39
CA GLU A 145 -13.01 -16.30 -36.92
C GLU A 145 -11.94 -16.12 -35.83
N PRO A 146 -10.63 -16.20 -36.15
CA PRO A 146 -9.60 -16.03 -35.15
C PRO A 146 -9.50 -14.59 -34.65
N ASP A 147 -9.49 -14.41 -33.34
CA ASP A 147 -9.26 -13.13 -32.66
C ASP A 147 -8.16 -13.24 -31.59
N ARG A 148 -7.89 -12.14 -30.88
CA ARG A 148 -6.84 -12.09 -29.84
C ARG A 148 -7.11 -12.98 -28.61
N ASP A 149 -8.38 -13.26 -28.32
CA ASP A 149 -8.84 -13.99 -27.15
C ASP A 149 -9.03 -15.49 -27.49
N ARG A 150 -9.41 -15.80 -28.73
CA ARG A 150 -9.55 -17.15 -29.30
C ARG A 150 -8.75 -17.27 -30.62
N PRO A 151 -7.41 -17.37 -30.54
CA PRO A 151 -6.58 -17.42 -31.74
C PRO A 151 -6.60 -18.78 -32.43
N PHE A 152 -7.14 -19.85 -31.86
CA PHE A 152 -7.20 -21.20 -32.46
C PHE A 152 -8.60 -21.81 -32.33
N SER A 153 -9.05 -22.51 -33.39
CA SER A 153 -10.34 -23.19 -33.41
C SER A 153 -10.31 -24.45 -32.54
N TRP A 154 -11.49 -25.01 -32.24
CA TRP A 154 -11.56 -26.27 -31.53
C TRP A 154 -11.10 -27.44 -32.40
N ALA A 155 -11.48 -27.45 -33.69
CA ALA A 155 -11.00 -28.43 -34.65
C ALA A 155 -9.46 -28.50 -34.74
N GLU A 156 -8.77 -27.36 -34.81
CA GLU A 156 -7.30 -27.30 -34.84
C GLU A 156 -6.66 -27.92 -33.58
N GLN A 157 -7.21 -27.63 -32.41
CA GLN A 157 -6.72 -28.14 -31.12
C GLN A 157 -6.97 -29.64 -30.98
N LYS A 158 -8.15 -30.11 -31.39
CA LYS A 158 -8.51 -31.54 -31.39
C LYS A 158 -7.68 -32.35 -32.38
N GLU A 159 -7.38 -31.81 -33.56
CA GLU A 159 -6.51 -32.45 -34.55
C GLU A 159 -5.08 -32.64 -34.00
N PHE A 160 -4.57 -31.62 -33.29
CA PHE A 160 -3.26 -31.71 -32.64
C PHE A 160 -3.26 -32.66 -31.43
N GLY A 161 -4.38 -32.70 -30.69
CA GLY A 161 -4.60 -33.54 -29.51
C GLY A 161 -4.34 -32.86 -28.17
N TYR A 162 -4.13 -31.55 -28.16
CA TYR A 162 -3.91 -30.74 -26.96
C TYR A 162 -4.56 -29.36 -27.11
N GLY A 163 -5.02 -28.79 -26.00
CA GLY A 163 -5.43 -27.39 -25.93
C GLY A 163 -4.21 -26.48 -26.06
N ILE A 164 -4.27 -25.46 -26.91
CA ILE A 164 -3.15 -24.55 -27.17
C ILE A 164 -3.28 -23.34 -26.25
N GLY A 165 -2.36 -23.21 -25.29
CA GLY A 165 -2.32 -22.13 -24.32
C GLY A 165 -1.53 -20.90 -24.81
N SER A 166 -1.04 -20.11 -23.86
CA SER A 166 -0.28 -18.88 -24.16
C SER A 166 1.13 -19.16 -24.65
N VAL A 167 1.66 -18.24 -25.46
CA VAL A 167 3.09 -18.18 -25.76
C VAL A 167 3.80 -17.41 -24.65
N ARG A 168 4.74 -18.07 -23.96
CA ARG A 168 5.56 -17.49 -22.90
C ARG A 168 6.97 -17.22 -23.40
N VAL A 169 7.57 -16.14 -22.93
CA VAL A 169 9.00 -15.83 -23.17
C VAL A 169 9.77 -15.98 -21.86
N LEU A 170 11.06 -16.29 -21.93
CA LEU A 170 11.91 -16.56 -20.77
C LEU A 170 12.92 -15.43 -20.60
N LEU A 171 12.73 -14.64 -19.54
CA LEU A 171 13.46 -13.39 -19.34
C LEU A 171 14.16 -13.38 -17.97
N PRO A 172 15.50 -13.20 -17.94
CA PRO A 172 16.22 -13.07 -16.69
C PRO A 172 15.83 -11.80 -15.92
N ALA A 173 16.19 -11.76 -14.64
CA ALA A 173 16.03 -10.57 -13.80
C ALA A 173 16.74 -9.35 -14.40
N ARG A 174 16.21 -8.14 -14.12
CA ARG A 174 16.67 -6.85 -14.68
C ARG A 174 18.18 -6.68 -14.54
N GLU A 175 18.69 -6.92 -13.34
CA GLU A 175 20.09 -6.73 -12.97
C GLU A 175 20.97 -7.65 -13.83
N ARG A 176 20.54 -8.90 -14.01
CA ARG A 176 21.27 -9.90 -14.81
C ARG A 176 21.29 -9.53 -16.29
N VAL A 177 20.16 -9.11 -16.87
CA VAL A 177 20.11 -8.67 -18.27
C VAL A 177 21.01 -7.45 -18.49
N ARG A 178 20.97 -6.48 -17.58
CA ARG A 178 21.81 -5.28 -17.64
C ARG A 178 23.29 -5.63 -17.61
N THR A 179 23.73 -6.45 -16.65
CA THR A 179 25.12 -6.90 -16.55
C THR A 179 25.57 -7.63 -17.82
N LEU A 180 24.76 -8.57 -18.32
CA LEU A 180 25.09 -9.31 -19.56
C LEU A 180 25.27 -8.38 -20.77
N VAL A 181 24.40 -7.37 -20.90
CA VAL A 181 24.49 -6.39 -21.99
C VAL A 181 25.70 -5.47 -21.81
N ASP A 182 25.97 -5.00 -20.60
CA ASP A 182 27.13 -4.17 -20.28
C ASP A 182 28.45 -4.91 -20.58
N ASP A 183 28.58 -6.14 -20.08
CA ASP A 183 29.75 -7.00 -20.30
C ASP A 183 29.97 -7.27 -21.80
N TYR A 184 28.91 -7.64 -22.52
CA TYR A 184 28.99 -7.91 -23.95
C TYR A 184 29.42 -6.67 -24.77
N LEU A 185 28.85 -5.50 -24.44
CA LEU A 185 29.18 -4.26 -25.14
C LEU A 185 30.59 -3.77 -24.78
N GLU A 186 31.04 -3.97 -23.55
CA GLU A 186 32.41 -3.66 -23.13
C GLU A 186 33.44 -4.56 -23.81
N ASP A 187 33.21 -5.89 -23.82
CA ASP A 187 34.07 -6.84 -24.50
C ASP A 187 34.19 -6.49 -25.98
N ARG A 188 33.06 -6.22 -26.66
CA ARG A 188 33.05 -5.79 -28.05
C ARG A 188 33.83 -4.49 -28.29
N ARG A 189 33.79 -3.52 -27.36
CA ARG A 189 34.61 -2.30 -27.43
C ARG A 189 36.10 -2.64 -27.28
N ARG A 190 36.46 -3.53 -26.36
CA ARG A 190 37.84 -4.00 -26.17
C ARG A 190 38.35 -4.75 -27.39
N THR A 191 37.57 -5.66 -27.99
CA THR A 191 37.94 -6.35 -29.23
C THR A 191 38.10 -5.38 -30.40
N LYS A 192 37.22 -4.38 -30.51
CA LYS A 192 37.31 -3.34 -31.56
C LYS A 192 38.53 -2.43 -31.36
N ALA A 193 38.92 -2.15 -30.12
CA ALA A 193 40.13 -1.40 -29.79
C ALA A 193 41.42 -2.22 -30.01
N ALA A 194 41.39 -3.53 -29.69
CA ALA A 194 42.52 -4.44 -29.92
C ALA A 194 42.74 -4.75 -31.42
N GLY A 195 41.69 -4.69 -32.24
CA GLY A 195 41.76 -4.85 -33.70
C GLY A 195 42.09 -3.57 -34.48
N ALA A 196 42.27 -2.41 -33.83
CA ALA A 196 42.48 -1.12 -34.48
C ALA A 196 43.97 -0.76 -34.74
N THR A 197 44.90 -1.71 -34.57
CA THR A 197 46.35 -1.47 -34.74
C THR A 197 46.86 -1.60 -36.19
N GLU A 198 45.99 -1.79 -37.19
CA GLU A 198 46.38 -1.64 -38.61
C GLU A 198 45.34 -0.81 -39.40
N GLN A 199 45.86 0.32 -39.92
CA GLN A 199 45.29 1.30 -40.88
C GLN A 199 44.55 2.56 -40.37
N PRO A 200 44.78 3.72 -41.04
CA PRO A 200 44.51 5.03 -40.48
C PRO A 200 43.16 5.63 -40.91
N SER A 201 42.54 6.32 -39.95
CA SER A 201 41.71 7.53 -40.07
C SER A 201 40.80 7.68 -41.30
N GLY A 202 39.53 7.34 -41.11
CA GLY A 202 38.41 7.85 -41.90
C GLY A 202 37.26 8.22 -40.97
N THR A 203 37.06 9.51 -40.73
CA THR A 203 35.88 10.06 -40.08
C THR A 203 34.63 9.74 -40.89
N ALA A 204 33.74 8.90 -40.37
CA ALA A 204 32.38 8.74 -40.90
C ALA A 204 31.40 8.44 -39.78
N SER A 205 30.42 9.33 -39.64
CA SER A 205 29.17 9.13 -38.91
C SER A 205 28.59 7.75 -39.20
N THR A 206 28.28 6.99 -38.16
CA THR A 206 27.62 5.69 -38.27
C THR A 206 26.21 5.89 -38.86
N PRO A 207 25.86 5.29 -40.00
CA PRO A 207 24.51 5.38 -40.55
C PRO A 207 23.53 4.57 -39.68
N PRO A 208 22.22 4.92 -39.67
CA PRO A 208 21.20 4.13 -38.98
C PRO A 208 21.24 2.68 -39.50
N SER A 209 21.04 1.72 -38.61
CA SER A 209 21.18 0.29 -38.94
C SER A 209 20.28 -0.09 -40.12
N VAL A 210 20.65 -1.10 -40.91
CA VAL A 210 19.87 -1.59 -42.08
C VAL A 210 18.42 -1.93 -41.69
N VAL A 211 18.20 -2.34 -40.43
CA VAL A 211 16.87 -2.61 -39.84
C VAL A 211 16.10 -1.31 -39.60
N GLU A 212 16.76 -0.27 -39.08
CA GLU A 212 16.19 1.06 -38.82
C GLU A 212 15.87 1.81 -40.12
N GLN A 213 16.69 1.66 -41.17
CA GLN A 213 16.41 2.22 -42.50
C GLN A 213 15.22 1.52 -43.18
N GLY A 214 15.13 0.18 -43.07
CA GLY A 214 13.98 -0.59 -43.58
C GLY A 214 12.69 -0.24 -42.84
N LEU A 215 12.75 -0.09 -41.52
CA LEU A 215 11.61 0.29 -40.67
C LEU A 215 11.17 1.73 -40.93
N ARG A 216 12.11 2.69 -40.97
CA ARG A 216 11.81 4.10 -41.30
C ARG A 216 11.20 4.24 -42.69
N ARG A 217 11.67 3.47 -43.68
CA ARG A 217 11.11 3.48 -45.03
C ARG A 217 9.68 2.93 -45.06
N ALA A 218 9.45 1.77 -44.46
CA ALA A 218 8.11 1.17 -44.39
C ALA A 218 7.11 2.03 -43.60
N LEU A 219 7.54 2.63 -42.48
CA LEU A 219 6.73 3.55 -41.69
C LEU A 219 6.48 4.87 -42.41
N SER A 220 7.46 5.41 -43.12
CA SER A 220 7.27 6.63 -43.92
C SER A 220 6.30 6.38 -45.06
N GLU A 221 6.41 5.24 -45.75
CA GLU A 221 5.47 4.85 -46.81
C GLU A 221 4.05 4.64 -46.26
N ARG A 222 3.90 3.96 -45.11
CA ARG A 222 2.60 3.75 -44.46
C ARG A 222 2.03 5.03 -43.84
N LEU A 223 2.84 5.91 -43.26
CA LEU A 223 2.42 7.21 -42.73
C LEU A 223 2.03 8.14 -43.88
N VAL A 224 2.75 8.14 -44.99
CA VAL A 224 2.36 8.91 -46.19
C VAL A 224 1.06 8.37 -46.77
N ILE A 225 0.85 7.05 -46.77
CA ILE A 225 -0.43 6.45 -47.19
C ILE A 225 -1.53 6.82 -46.20
N LEU A 226 -1.36 6.66 -44.88
CA LEU A 226 -2.36 7.00 -43.87
C LEU A 226 -2.66 8.50 -43.81
N MET A 227 -1.63 9.36 -43.97
CA MET A 227 -1.80 10.80 -44.08
C MET A 227 -2.49 11.15 -45.39
N ARG A 228 -2.14 10.54 -46.54
CA ARG A 228 -2.86 10.78 -47.80
C ARG A 228 -4.29 10.28 -47.73
N THR A 229 -4.55 9.10 -47.18
CA THR A 229 -5.90 8.54 -47.03
C THR A 229 -6.72 9.33 -46.01
N GLY A 230 -6.10 9.77 -44.90
CA GLY A 230 -6.73 10.63 -43.90
C GLY A 230 -6.94 12.07 -44.37
N LEU A 231 -6.00 12.64 -45.13
CA LEU A 231 -6.14 13.95 -45.77
C LEU A 231 -7.15 13.89 -46.92
N HIS A 232 -7.18 12.80 -47.68
CA HIS A 232 -8.13 12.58 -48.76
C HIS A 232 -9.54 12.42 -48.21
N HIS A 233 -9.77 11.54 -47.22
CA HIS A 233 -11.06 11.42 -46.52
C HIS A 233 -11.51 12.75 -45.91
N ARG A 234 -10.62 13.48 -45.22
CA ARG A 234 -10.97 14.77 -44.60
C ARG A 234 -11.21 15.90 -45.61
N ALA A 235 -10.60 15.82 -46.80
CA ALA A 235 -10.81 16.76 -47.89
C ALA A 235 -12.07 16.43 -48.71
N THR A 236 -12.41 15.14 -48.90
CA THR A 236 -13.63 14.72 -49.60
C THR A 236 -14.89 14.94 -48.77
N ASP A 237 -14.80 14.87 -47.45
CA ASP A 237 -15.97 15.02 -46.54
C ASP A 237 -16.25 16.50 -46.15
N GLY A 238 -15.47 17.47 -46.65
CA GLY A 238 -15.69 18.90 -46.42
C GLY A 238 -15.53 19.37 -44.96
N THR A 239 -14.96 18.55 -44.09
CA THR A 239 -14.82 18.78 -42.64
C THR A 239 -13.57 19.57 -42.22
N TRP A 240 -12.73 19.95 -43.17
CA TRP A 240 -11.51 20.71 -42.86
C TRP A 240 -11.85 22.09 -42.27
N GLY A 241 -11.41 22.34 -41.03
CA GLY A 241 -11.71 23.58 -40.29
C GLY A 241 -13.01 23.56 -39.48
N ARG A 242 -13.77 22.44 -39.45
CA ARG A 242 -14.91 22.28 -38.54
C ARG A 242 -14.44 21.71 -37.20
N GLU A 243 -14.94 22.30 -36.13
CA GLU A 243 -14.67 21.87 -34.76
C GLU A 243 -15.14 20.42 -34.55
N THR A 244 -14.22 19.54 -34.15
CA THR A 244 -14.55 18.13 -33.88
C THR A 244 -15.10 17.96 -32.47
N ASP A 245 -15.77 16.83 -32.18
CA ASP A 245 -16.19 16.51 -30.80
C ASP A 245 -15.01 16.44 -29.83
N ARG A 246 -13.84 16.03 -30.33
CA ARG A 246 -12.59 16.01 -29.56
C ARG A 246 -12.11 17.43 -29.23
N ASP A 247 -12.24 18.37 -30.18
CA ASP A 247 -11.89 19.79 -29.96
C ASP A 247 -12.86 20.44 -28.98
N ARG A 248 -14.17 20.19 -29.14
CA ARG A 248 -15.21 20.64 -28.18
C ARG A 248 -14.96 20.11 -26.78
N ALA A 249 -14.65 18.82 -26.65
CA ALA A 249 -14.33 18.22 -25.36
C ALA A 249 -13.07 18.80 -24.72
N ARG A 250 -12.05 19.12 -25.54
CA ARG A 250 -10.83 19.80 -25.08
C ARG A 250 -11.12 21.21 -24.58
N GLN A 251 -11.85 22.00 -25.36
CA GLN A 251 -12.23 23.37 -24.96
C GLN A 251 -13.06 23.38 -23.67
N ARG A 252 -13.99 22.42 -23.50
CA ARG A 252 -14.74 22.27 -22.24
C ARG A 252 -13.82 22.02 -21.05
N ARG A 253 -12.87 21.08 -21.15
CA ARG A 253 -11.90 20.80 -20.07
C ARG A 253 -11.01 22.01 -19.77
N ASP A 254 -10.57 22.73 -20.80
CA ASP A 254 -9.78 23.94 -20.62
C ASP A 254 -10.60 25.04 -19.91
N ALA A 255 -11.89 25.20 -20.27
CA ALA A 255 -12.79 26.13 -19.61
C ALA A 255 -13.07 25.76 -18.15
N GLU A 256 -13.24 24.46 -17.84
CA GLU A 256 -13.44 23.93 -16.48
C GLU A 256 -12.18 24.06 -15.61
N ALA A 257 -10.99 24.07 -16.21
CA ALA A 257 -9.72 24.23 -15.50
C ALA A 257 -9.46 25.68 -15.02
N LEU A 258 -9.97 26.69 -15.72
CA LEU A 258 -9.71 28.10 -15.40
C LEU A 258 -10.20 28.53 -14.01
N PRO A 259 -11.42 28.17 -13.54
CA PRO A 259 -11.85 28.45 -12.17
C PRO A 259 -10.97 27.77 -11.11
N LEU A 260 -10.44 26.58 -11.40
CA LEU A 260 -9.59 25.84 -10.47
C LEU A 260 -8.24 26.54 -10.26
N LEU A 261 -7.65 27.10 -11.31
CA LEU A 261 -6.42 27.91 -11.21
C LEU A 261 -6.60 29.07 -10.23
N ARG A 262 -7.70 29.83 -10.35
CA ARG A 262 -7.99 30.93 -9.42
C ARG A 262 -8.17 30.46 -7.98
N ALA A 263 -8.84 29.32 -7.78
CA ALA A 263 -9.03 28.74 -6.45
C ALA A 263 -7.70 28.27 -5.83
N TRP A 264 -6.72 27.85 -6.65
CA TRP A 264 -5.40 27.47 -6.16
C TRP A 264 -4.63 28.67 -5.60
N ASP A 265 -4.82 29.86 -6.17
CA ASP A 265 -4.19 31.08 -5.66
C ASP A 265 -4.67 31.39 -4.24
N GLU A 266 -5.98 31.40 -4.03
CA GLU A 266 -6.58 31.59 -2.70
C GLU A 266 -6.18 30.49 -1.72
N PHE A 267 -6.05 29.24 -2.20
CA PHE A 267 -5.63 28.11 -1.37
C PHE A 267 -4.21 28.28 -0.81
N ARG A 268 -3.27 28.75 -1.64
CA ARG A 268 -1.87 28.90 -1.25
C ARG A 268 -1.66 29.98 -0.19
N GLU A 269 -2.50 31.01 -0.18
CA GLU A 269 -2.43 32.10 0.81
C GLU A 269 -2.99 31.70 2.18
N ARG A 270 -3.80 30.64 2.26
CA ARG A 270 -4.35 30.16 3.53
C ARG A 270 -3.27 29.40 4.31
N PRO A 271 -3.15 29.58 5.63
CA PRO A 271 -2.31 28.73 6.46
C PRO A 271 -2.83 27.28 6.48
N HIS A 272 -1.95 26.30 6.61
CA HIS A 272 -2.35 24.92 6.89
C HIS A 272 -2.55 24.69 8.39
N GLY A 273 -3.37 23.69 8.73
CA GLY A 273 -3.73 23.38 10.12
C GLY A 273 -2.78 22.44 10.86
N PHE A 274 -1.85 21.78 10.15
CA PHE A 274 -0.91 20.81 10.74
C PHE A 274 0.21 21.50 11.53
N ARG A 275 0.70 20.85 12.58
CA ARG A 275 1.74 21.37 13.49
C ARG A 275 2.71 20.28 13.92
N GLY A 276 3.96 20.67 14.16
CA GLY A 276 4.96 19.80 14.79
C GLY A 276 5.23 18.51 14.01
N LEU A 277 5.42 18.60 12.70
CA LEU A 277 5.62 17.43 11.85
C LEU A 277 6.86 16.64 12.28
N ARG A 278 6.72 15.32 12.34
CA ARG A 278 7.78 14.36 12.67
C ARG A 278 7.69 13.14 11.76
N ALA A 279 8.83 12.62 11.33
CA ALA A 279 8.86 11.37 10.61
C ALA A 279 8.95 10.16 11.56
N THR A 280 8.38 9.03 11.16
CA THR A 280 8.45 7.77 11.90
C THR A 280 8.54 6.59 10.95
N THR A 281 9.36 5.59 11.30
CA THR A 281 9.48 4.36 10.53
C THR A 281 8.48 3.32 11.03
N ARG A 282 7.66 2.78 10.12
CA ARG A 282 6.82 1.59 10.38
C ARG A 282 7.19 0.47 9.42
N SER A 283 7.54 -0.69 9.96
CA SER A 283 7.83 -1.90 9.17
C SER A 283 6.70 -2.91 9.35
N VAL A 284 6.08 -3.32 8.24
CA VAL A 284 5.04 -4.37 8.22
C VAL A 284 5.44 -5.37 7.13
N TYR A 285 5.60 -6.65 7.49
CA TYR A 285 6.05 -7.71 6.57
C TYR A 285 7.31 -7.35 5.76
N GLN A 286 8.36 -6.84 6.42
CA GLN A 286 9.61 -6.40 5.78
C GLN A 286 9.48 -5.20 4.83
N HIS A 287 8.28 -4.64 4.65
CA HIS A 287 8.08 -3.37 3.97
C HIS A 287 8.19 -2.22 4.98
N THR A 288 9.30 -1.50 4.90
CA THR A 288 9.54 -0.30 5.69
C THR A 288 8.90 0.90 4.99
N ARG A 289 8.01 1.59 5.72
CA ARG A 289 7.39 2.84 5.29
C ARG A 289 7.79 3.93 6.25
N ILE A 290 8.12 5.11 5.72
CA ILE A 290 8.42 6.28 6.53
C ILE A 290 7.25 7.24 6.41
N LEU A 291 6.60 7.50 7.53
CA LEU A 291 5.39 8.32 7.62
C LEU A 291 5.76 9.67 8.19
N VAL A 292 5.19 10.73 7.65
CA VAL A 292 5.23 12.08 8.22
C VAL A 292 3.93 12.29 8.99
N LEU A 293 4.04 12.42 10.31
CA LEU A 293 2.92 12.61 11.21
C LEU A 293 2.95 14.01 11.80
N ASP A 294 1.81 14.60 12.08
CA ASP A 294 1.74 15.80 12.91
C ASP A 294 1.90 15.48 14.41
N GLU A 295 1.87 16.52 15.26
CA GLU A 295 1.97 16.39 16.72
C GLU A 295 0.83 15.55 17.33
N THR A 296 -0.30 15.46 16.65
CA THR A 296 -1.46 14.65 17.06
C THR A 296 -1.36 13.18 16.65
N GLY A 297 -0.39 12.85 15.78
CA GLY A 297 -0.19 11.52 15.21
C GLY A 297 -0.91 11.28 13.89
N VAL A 298 -1.48 12.33 13.28
CA VAL A 298 -2.16 12.27 11.99
C VAL A 298 -1.14 12.20 10.86
N GLU A 299 -1.33 11.27 9.91
CA GLU A 299 -0.41 11.11 8.78
C GLU A 299 -0.58 12.20 7.73
N VAL A 300 0.27 13.22 7.78
CA VAL A 300 0.30 14.31 6.77
C VAL A 300 0.93 13.85 5.45
N GLY A 301 1.80 12.85 5.50
CA GLY A 301 2.43 12.33 4.31
C GLY A 301 3.21 11.04 4.51
N ARG A 302 3.79 10.58 3.42
CA ARG A 302 4.56 9.33 3.38
C ARG A 302 5.67 9.44 2.36
N TYR A 303 6.86 9.01 2.79
CA TYR A 303 8.00 8.78 1.93
C TYR A 303 8.04 7.31 1.48
N HIS A 304 8.13 7.10 0.18
CA HIS A 304 8.08 5.76 -0.43
C HIS A 304 9.52 5.26 -0.67
N HIS A 305 10.13 4.63 0.33
CA HIS A 305 11.52 4.15 0.27
C HIS A 305 11.72 3.01 -0.79
N PRO A 306 12.89 2.89 -1.46
CA PRO A 306 14.09 3.75 -1.37
C PRO A 306 14.01 5.04 -2.20
N ASP A 307 13.41 5.00 -3.39
CA ASP A 307 13.50 6.08 -4.40
C ASP A 307 12.14 6.68 -4.82
N GLY A 308 11.10 6.46 -4.02
CA GLY A 308 9.75 6.93 -4.31
C GLY A 308 9.46 8.32 -3.74
N PRO A 309 8.41 9.00 -4.26
CA PRO A 309 8.15 10.40 -3.92
C PRO A 309 7.77 10.59 -2.46
N LEU A 310 8.07 11.77 -1.89
CA LEU A 310 7.34 12.26 -0.72
C LEU A 310 5.92 12.68 -1.16
N THR A 311 4.93 11.88 -0.80
CA THR A 311 3.51 12.17 -1.04
C THR A 311 2.89 12.85 0.18
N LEU A 312 2.18 13.95 -0.02
CA LEU A 312 1.56 14.74 1.04
C LEU A 312 0.05 14.88 0.79
N VAL A 313 -0.75 14.99 1.85
CA VAL A 313 -2.16 15.36 1.73
C VAL A 313 -2.37 16.86 1.49
N ASP A 314 -1.34 17.67 1.75
CA ASP A 314 -1.34 19.12 1.62
C ASP A 314 0.07 19.61 1.23
N GLU A 315 0.24 20.06 -0.01
CA GLU A 315 1.54 20.45 -0.56
C GLU A 315 2.16 21.70 0.09
N ARG A 316 1.39 22.43 0.90
CA ARG A 316 1.90 23.55 1.70
C ARG A 316 2.82 23.07 2.82
N THR A 317 2.64 21.84 3.32
CA THR A 317 3.43 21.30 4.44
C THR A 317 4.79 20.74 4.01
N ARG A 318 5.14 20.83 2.72
CA ARG A 318 6.33 20.15 2.16
C ARG A 318 7.63 20.54 2.82
N ALA A 319 7.84 21.83 3.11
CA ALA A 319 9.05 22.31 3.76
C ALA A 319 9.22 21.68 5.16
N GLU A 320 8.18 21.70 5.98
CA GLU A 320 8.16 21.08 7.32
C GLU A 320 8.33 19.55 7.24
N ALA A 321 7.73 18.90 6.25
CA ALA A 321 7.82 17.45 6.05
C ALA A 321 9.23 17.01 5.66
N LEU A 322 9.93 17.77 4.81
CA LEU A 322 11.33 17.51 4.45
C LEU A 322 12.25 17.67 5.67
N GLU A 323 12.04 18.71 6.48
CA GLU A 323 12.77 18.91 7.73
C GLU A 323 12.56 17.74 8.71
N ALA A 324 11.31 17.27 8.83
CA ALA A 324 10.96 16.13 9.67
C ALA A 324 11.65 14.83 9.21
N LEU A 325 11.76 14.61 7.89
CA LEU A 325 12.48 13.46 7.32
C LEU A 325 13.98 13.54 7.55
N ARG A 326 14.59 14.73 7.36
CA ARG A 326 16.01 14.97 7.63
C ARG A 326 16.36 14.74 9.11
N THR A 327 15.53 15.25 10.02
CA THR A 327 15.67 15.03 11.46
C THR A 327 15.60 13.54 11.83
N HIS A 328 14.79 12.78 11.10
CA HIS A 328 14.65 11.31 11.27
C HIS A 328 15.77 10.50 10.59
N GLY A 329 16.70 11.16 9.90
CA GLY A 329 17.85 10.53 9.26
C GLY A 329 17.57 9.97 7.86
N VAL A 330 16.54 10.48 7.17
CA VAL A 330 16.28 10.17 5.76
C VAL A 330 16.85 11.28 4.90
N ASP A 331 17.80 10.94 4.04
CA ASP A 331 18.29 11.84 3.01
C ASP A 331 17.32 11.78 1.82
N VAL A 332 16.67 12.89 1.54
CA VAL A 332 15.73 13.03 0.42
C VAL A 332 16.36 14.02 -0.53
N ASP A 333 16.50 13.65 -1.80
CA ASP A 333 17.04 14.54 -2.83
C ASP A 333 16.39 15.92 -2.74
N GLU A 334 17.23 16.94 -2.57
CA GLU A 334 16.76 18.30 -2.32
C GLU A 334 16.11 18.82 -3.61
N PRO A 335 14.79 19.08 -3.63
CA PRO A 335 14.16 19.69 -4.80
C PRO A 335 14.80 21.07 -5.06
N GLU A 336 14.65 21.59 -6.28
CA GLU A 336 14.96 23.01 -6.56
C GLU A 336 14.41 23.88 -5.42
N ARG A 337 15.18 24.88 -4.96
CA ARG A 337 14.83 25.76 -3.81
C ARG A 337 13.34 26.05 -3.85
N LEU A 338 12.58 25.53 -2.88
CA LEU A 338 11.11 25.52 -2.92
C LEU A 338 10.55 26.95 -3.02
N GLU A 339 11.30 27.96 -2.54
CA GLU A 339 10.95 29.38 -2.62
C GLU A 339 11.05 29.94 -4.05
N THR A 340 11.79 29.27 -4.93
CA THR A 340 11.99 29.66 -6.35
C THR A 340 11.04 28.96 -7.31
N LEU A 341 10.41 27.87 -6.88
CA LEU A 341 9.40 27.15 -7.63
C LEU A 341 8.06 27.89 -7.51
N GLY A 342 7.50 28.31 -8.66
CA GLY A 342 6.31 29.17 -8.77
C GLY A 342 4.99 28.52 -8.34
N GLU A 343 3.92 28.78 -9.10
CA GLU A 343 2.56 28.35 -8.78
C GLU A 343 2.40 26.83 -8.86
N PHE A 344 1.86 26.21 -7.81
CA PHE A 344 1.55 24.78 -7.77
C PHE A 344 0.05 24.56 -7.50
N PRO A 345 -0.52 23.44 -7.96
CA PRO A 345 -1.93 23.13 -7.82
C PRO A 345 -2.29 22.72 -6.40
N ASP A 346 -3.56 22.92 -6.05
CA ASP A 346 -4.18 22.23 -4.93
C ASP A 346 -4.45 20.77 -5.30
N ALA A 347 -3.41 19.95 -5.21
CA ALA A 347 -3.42 18.55 -5.62
C ALA A 347 -2.52 17.70 -4.72
N THR A 348 -2.74 16.40 -4.77
CA THR A 348 -1.92 15.38 -4.12
C THR A 348 -1.42 14.36 -5.15
N VAL A 349 -0.20 13.88 -4.96
CA VAL A 349 0.39 12.83 -5.79
C VAL A 349 0.14 11.47 -5.17
N VAL A 350 -0.44 10.57 -5.96
CA VAL A 350 -0.68 9.17 -5.60
C VAL A 350 0.19 8.28 -6.47
N ALA A 351 1.27 7.74 -5.89
CA ALA A 351 2.14 6.77 -6.55
C ALA A 351 1.54 5.36 -6.47
N ARG A 352 1.22 4.75 -7.62
CA ARG A 352 0.75 3.36 -7.73
C ARG A 352 1.31 2.72 -9.00
N ASN A 353 1.80 1.48 -8.89
CA ASN A 353 2.28 0.69 -10.02
C ASN A 353 3.32 1.43 -10.89
N GLY A 354 4.24 2.19 -10.26
CA GLY A 354 5.24 2.99 -10.97
C GLY A 354 4.75 4.31 -11.55
N ILE A 355 3.44 4.58 -11.59
CA ILE A 355 2.87 5.82 -12.14
C ILE A 355 2.46 6.77 -11.00
N TRP A 356 2.69 8.06 -11.20
CA TRP A 356 2.32 9.12 -10.27
C TRP A 356 1.05 9.81 -10.77
N SER A 357 -0.07 9.47 -10.17
CA SER A 357 -1.36 10.11 -10.49
C SER A 357 -1.47 11.45 -9.74
N ILE A 358 -1.80 12.53 -10.45
CA ILE A 358 -2.01 13.87 -9.89
C ILE A 358 -3.50 14.08 -9.68
N ARG A 359 -3.91 14.10 -8.41
CA ARG A 359 -5.30 14.11 -7.98
C ARG A 359 -5.64 15.46 -7.38
N LEU A 360 -6.68 16.13 -7.88
CA LEU A 360 -7.08 17.45 -7.35
C LEU A 360 -7.71 17.29 -5.98
N SER A 361 -7.24 18.07 -5.01
CA SER A 361 -7.74 18.02 -3.64
C SER A 361 -9.19 18.49 -3.61
N LYS A 362 -10.00 17.78 -2.82
CA LYS A 362 -11.38 18.17 -2.52
C LYS A 362 -11.63 17.91 -1.05
N ASP A 363 -12.26 18.89 -0.40
CA ASP A 363 -12.48 18.85 1.04
C ASP A 363 -13.37 17.67 1.39
N GLY A 364 -12.94 16.89 2.39
CA GLY A 364 -13.71 15.75 2.88
C GLY A 364 -13.88 14.60 1.88
N LEU A 365 -13.10 14.55 0.79
CA LEU A 365 -13.05 13.37 -0.08
C LEU A 365 -11.83 12.50 0.22
N PRO A 366 -11.97 11.16 0.16
CA PRO A 366 -10.84 10.27 0.27
C PRO A 366 -9.93 10.32 -0.94
N LEU A 367 -8.63 10.03 -0.74
CA LEU A 367 -7.61 10.00 -1.81
C LEU A 367 -8.05 9.17 -3.02
N SER A 368 -8.73 8.05 -2.78
CA SER A 368 -9.24 7.17 -3.84
C SER A 368 -10.44 7.74 -4.59
N ALA A 369 -11.14 8.74 -4.05
CA ALA A 369 -12.28 9.41 -4.67
C ALA A 369 -11.93 10.76 -5.31
N LEU A 370 -10.69 11.24 -5.16
CA LEU A 370 -10.26 12.49 -5.77
C LEU A 370 -10.22 12.38 -7.30
N PRO A 371 -10.65 13.42 -8.02
CA PRO A 371 -10.56 13.44 -9.47
C PRO A 371 -9.09 13.54 -9.91
N GLU A 372 -8.74 12.79 -10.95
CA GLU A 372 -7.42 12.84 -11.59
C GLU A 372 -7.39 13.94 -12.65
N ALA A 373 -6.36 14.79 -12.63
CA ALA A 373 -6.19 15.86 -13.61
C ALA A 373 -4.98 15.66 -14.53
N GLY A 374 -4.14 14.67 -14.20
CA GLY A 374 -3.00 14.24 -15.00
C GLY A 374 -2.25 13.12 -14.30
N TRP A 375 -1.23 12.61 -14.97
CA TRP A 375 -0.33 11.61 -14.41
C TRP A 375 1.08 11.79 -14.96
N TYR A 376 2.05 11.38 -14.18
CA TYR A 376 3.46 11.41 -14.51
C TYR A 376 4.00 9.99 -14.48
N ASP A 377 4.77 9.64 -15.50
CA ASP A 377 5.53 8.40 -15.56
C ASP A 377 7.02 8.70 -15.31
N PRO A 378 7.55 8.34 -14.13
CA PRO A 378 8.95 8.52 -13.77
C PRO A 378 9.93 7.91 -14.76
N ASP A 379 9.56 6.81 -15.43
CA ASP A 379 10.49 6.09 -16.30
C ASP A 379 10.66 6.76 -17.66
N SER A 380 9.58 7.30 -18.23
CA SER A 380 9.65 8.07 -19.49
C SER A 380 9.94 9.55 -19.26
N GLY A 381 9.83 10.03 -18.01
CA GLY A 381 9.87 11.45 -17.68
C GLY A 381 8.69 12.22 -18.27
N THR A 382 7.61 11.55 -18.67
CA THR A 382 6.48 12.19 -19.35
C THR A 382 5.37 12.55 -18.36
N LEU A 383 5.01 13.84 -18.32
CA LEU A 383 3.82 14.36 -17.67
C LEU A 383 2.69 14.48 -18.70
N THR A 384 1.58 13.78 -18.48
CA THR A 384 0.35 13.91 -19.27
C THR A 384 -0.69 14.71 -18.50
N VAL A 385 -1.12 15.85 -19.05
CA VAL A 385 -2.18 16.69 -18.46
C VAL A 385 -3.47 16.63 -19.28
N TYR A 386 -4.62 16.68 -18.60
CA TYR A 386 -5.93 16.57 -19.26
C TYR A 386 -6.53 17.90 -19.74
N ALA A 387 -6.04 19.02 -19.20
CA ALA A 387 -6.39 20.37 -19.59
C ALA A 387 -5.12 21.20 -19.81
N GLY A 388 -5.11 22.02 -20.86
CA GLY A 388 -3.99 22.88 -21.22
C GLY A 388 -3.56 23.83 -20.10
N PRO A 389 -4.49 24.48 -19.36
CA PRO A 389 -4.13 25.36 -18.26
C PRO A 389 -3.40 24.67 -17.09
N PHE A 390 -3.43 23.33 -16.99
CA PHE A 390 -2.71 22.60 -15.93
C PHE A 390 -1.24 22.31 -16.23
N THR A 391 -0.77 22.55 -17.46
CA THR A 391 0.62 22.24 -17.88
C THR A 391 1.67 22.84 -16.93
N GLU A 392 1.61 24.14 -16.66
CA GLU A 392 2.62 24.82 -15.84
C GLU A 392 2.51 24.42 -14.36
N PRO A 393 1.33 24.50 -13.71
CA PRO A 393 1.24 24.17 -12.28
C PRO A 393 1.60 22.71 -11.97
N MET A 394 1.23 21.75 -12.83
CA MET A 394 1.61 20.35 -12.64
C MET A 394 3.10 20.11 -12.82
N THR A 395 3.75 20.86 -13.72
CA THR A 395 5.21 20.80 -13.88
C THR A 395 5.90 21.32 -12.61
N VAL A 396 5.43 22.45 -12.07
CA VAL A 396 5.94 23.00 -10.80
C VAL A 396 5.70 22.01 -9.66
N LEU A 397 4.53 21.37 -9.59
CA LEU A 397 4.26 20.32 -8.59
C LEU A 397 5.34 19.23 -8.64
N LEU A 398 5.60 18.65 -9.80
CA LEU A 398 6.61 17.59 -9.93
C LEU A 398 8.01 18.08 -9.52
N ARG A 399 8.39 19.31 -9.86
CA ARG A 399 9.69 19.87 -9.41
C ARG A 399 9.79 19.96 -7.90
N ARG A 400 8.69 20.27 -7.21
CA ARG A 400 8.60 20.23 -5.73
C ARG A 400 8.73 18.80 -5.18
N HIS A 401 8.43 17.78 -5.98
CA HIS A 401 8.72 16.38 -5.68
C HIS A 401 10.14 15.95 -6.07
N GLY A 402 11.02 16.88 -6.47
CA GLY A 402 12.40 16.60 -6.89
C GLY A 402 12.51 16.12 -8.34
N VAL A 403 11.45 16.26 -9.14
CA VAL A 403 11.38 15.68 -10.48
C VAL A 403 11.06 16.72 -11.54
N SER A 404 11.92 16.81 -12.56
CA SER A 404 11.67 17.65 -13.74
C SER A 404 11.20 16.77 -14.91
N PRO A 405 9.95 16.92 -15.38
CA PRO A 405 9.48 16.15 -16.53
C PRO A 405 10.27 16.48 -17.79
N LEU A 406 10.69 15.45 -18.53
CA LEU A 406 11.39 15.56 -19.81
C LEU A 406 10.44 15.99 -20.93
N LEU A 407 9.19 15.56 -20.85
CA LEU A 407 8.14 15.85 -21.84
C LEU A 407 6.83 16.14 -21.13
N VAL A 408 6.12 17.18 -21.58
CA VAL A 408 4.75 17.48 -21.13
C VAL A 408 3.79 17.34 -22.30
N THR A 409 2.87 16.39 -22.21
CA THR A 409 1.88 16.11 -23.25
C THR A 409 0.46 16.44 -22.79
N ARG A 410 -0.43 16.69 -23.75
CA ARG A 410 -1.85 16.89 -23.51
C ARG A 410 -2.61 15.65 -23.97
N GLY A 411 -3.23 14.95 -23.02
CA GLY A 411 -3.96 13.71 -23.24
C GLY A 411 -5.45 13.85 -22.94
N ALA A 412 -6.26 12.94 -23.48
CA ALA A 412 -7.58 12.69 -22.91
C ALA A 412 -7.41 11.72 -21.73
N PRO A 413 -8.20 11.86 -20.65
CA PRO A 413 -8.30 10.83 -19.64
C PRO A 413 -8.75 9.49 -20.26
N ARG A 414 -8.30 8.38 -19.68
CA ARG A 414 -8.78 7.05 -20.04
C ARG A 414 -10.24 6.89 -19.61
N GLU A 415 -10.99 5.97 -20.22
CA GLU A 415 -12.43 5.82 -19.96
C GLU A 415 -12.74 5.51 -18.48
N ASP A 416 -11.90 4.71 -17.83
CA ASP A 416 -11.98 4.41 -16.39
C ASP A 416 -11.76 5.67 -15.54
N VAL A 417 -10.80 6.52 -15.94
CA VAL A 417 -10.53 7.81 -15.30
C VAL A 417 -11.66 8.80 -15.53
N GLU A 418 -12.26 8.85 -16.73
CA GLU A 418 -13.43 9.68 -17.01
C GLU A 418 -14.62 9.28 -16.13
N ARG A 419 -14.91 7.97 -16.05
CA ARG A 419 -15.96 7.42 -15.19
C ARG A 419 -15.70 7.71 -13.72
N HIS A 420 -14.44 7.60 -13.30
CA HIS A 420 -14.00 7.94 -11.94
C HIS A 420 -14.20 9.43 -11.62
N ASN A 421 -13.73 10.32 -12.49
CA ASN A 421 -13.85 11.77 -12.33
C ASN A 421 -15.30 12.22 -12.34
N PHE A 422 -16.14 11.60 -13.18
CA PHE A 422 -17.58 11.83 -13.17
C PHE A 422 -18.20 11.47 -11.82
N ARG A 423 -17.88 10.29 -11.26
CA ARG A 423 -18.33 9.91 -9.91
C ARG A 423 -17.84 10.87 -8.83
N ALA A 424 -16.59 11.34 -8.93
CA ALA A 424 -16.00 12.32 -8.01
C ALA A 424 -16.66 13.71 -8.07
N THR A 425 -17.48 13.98 -9.09
CA THR A 425 -18.27 15.22 -9.21
C THR A 425 -19.54 15.16 -8.35
N PHE A 426 -20.11 13.96 -8.18
CA PHE A 426 -21.33 13.73 -7.40
C PHE A 426 -21.07 13.06 -6.04
N ALA A 427 -19.81 12.73 -5.74
CA ALA A 427 -19.44 12.17 -4.45
C ALA A 427 -19.72 13.19 -3.34
N ALA A 428 -20.53 12.80 -2.36
CA ALA A 428 -20.75 13.62 -1.17
C ALA A 428 -19.42 13.90 -0.48
N SER A 429 -19.21 15.15 -0.04
CA SER A 429 -18.01 15.63 0.67
C SER A 429 -17.83 15.02 2.07
N GLU A 430 -18.66 14.06 2.47
CA GLU A 430 -18.57 13.42 3.78
C GLU A 430 -17.75 12.14 3.70
N VAL A 431 -16.52 12.21 4.18
CA VAL A 431 -15.71 11.02 4.46
C VAL A 431 -16.48 10.13 5.42
N SER A 432 -16.77 8.89 5.02
CA SER A 432 -17.40 7.94 5.94
C SER A 432 -16.56 7.78 7.22
N PRO A 433 -17.16 7.85 8.42
CA PRO A 433 -16.44 7.60 9.67
C PRO A 433 -16.06 6.12 9.83
N PHE A 434 -16.49 5.24 8.92
CA PHE A 434 -16.12 3.84 8.90
C PHE A 434 -14.77 3.63 8.20
N SER A 435 -13.88 2.88 8.84
CA SER A 435 -12.63 2.38 8.24
C SER A 435 -12.80 0.97 7.68
N ARG A 436 -13.69 0.17 8.28
CA ARG A 436 -13.92 -1.25 7.97
C ARG A 436 -15.39 -1.60 8.20
N SER A 437 -15.86 -2.70 7.62
CA SER A 437 -17.14 -3.31 7.99
C SER A 437 -16.92 -4.44 8.98
N SER A 438 -17.83 -4.60 9.94
CA SER A 438 -17.85 -5.76 10.82
C SER A 438 -18.88 -6.79 10.36
N ARG A 439 -18.77 -8.00 10.88
CA ARG A 439 -19.81 -9.03 10.82
C ARG A 439 -20.03 -9.46 12.26
N VAL A 440 -21.07 -8.95 12.90
CA VAL A 440 -21.40 -9.28 14.29
C VAL A 440 -22.83 -9.81 14.35
N THR A 441 -23.05 -10.84 15.16
CA THR A 441 -24.38 -11.45 15.31
C THR A 441 -25.35 -10.48 15.98
N GLU A 442 -26.64 -10.61 15.69
CA GLU A 442 -27.65 -9.71 16.26
C GLU A 442 -27.72 -9.82 17.79
N ALA A 443 -27.48 -11.01 18.35
CA ALA A 443 -27.43 -11.21 19.80
C ALA A 443 -26.35 -10.35 20.46
N VAL A 444 -25.14 -10.35 19.89
CA VAL A 444 -23.99 -9.61 20.41
C VAL A 444 -24.13 -8.10 20.20
N ARG A 445 -24.75 -7.66 19.09
CA ARG A 445 -25.03 -6.23 18.86
C ARG A 445 -25.88 -5.59 19.96
N ARG A 446 -26.68 -6.37 20.67
CA ARG A 446 -27.53 -5.88 21.77
C ARG A 446 -26.75 -5.43 23.00
N LEU A 447 -25.49 -5.87 23.15
CA LEU A 447 -24.57 -5.38 24.18
C LEU A 447 -24.23 -3.90 24.01
N ILE A 448 -24.39 -3.36 22.79
CA ILE A 448 -24.26 -1.93 22.51
C ILE A 448 -25.65 -1.26 22.54
N PRO A 449 -25.79 -0.07 23.16
CA PRO A 449 -27.05 0.66 23.15
C PRO A 449 -27.58 0.91 21.74
N GLU A 450 -28.90 0.83 21.57
CA GLU A 450 -29.57 0.85 20.26
C GLU A 450 -29.11 2.01 19.36
N ARG A 451 -29.05 3.23 19.92
CA ARG A 451 -28.57 4.45 19.22
C ARG A 451 -27.15 4.34 18.65
N HIS A 452 -26.31 3.46 19.21
CA HIS A 452 -24.92 3.29 18.79
C HIS A 452 -24.69 2.06 17.89
N ARG A 453 -25.66 1.12 17.78
CA ARG A 453 -25.48 -0.16 17.05
C ARG A 453 -25.16 0.01 15.57
N ARG A 454 -25.67 1.07 14.93
CA ARG A 454 -25.38 1.35 13.51
C ARG A 454 -23.89 1.63 13.27
N TRP A 455 -23.19 2.14 14.28
CA TRP A 455 -21.79 2.51 14.19
C TRP A 455 -20.82 1.32 14.31
N LEU A 456 -21.33 0.11 14.53
CA LEU A 456 -20.56 -1.13 14.37
C LEU A 456 -20.32 -1.47 12.90
N ASN A 457 -20.99 -0.80 11.95
CA ASN A 457 -20.94 -1.10 10.51
C ASN A 457 -21.14 -2.60 10.21
N ALA A 458 -22.09 -3.21 10.92
CA ALA A 458 -22.35 -4.63 10.89
C ALA A 458 -23.08 -5.00 9.60
N LYS A 459 -22.45 -5.81 8.75
CA LYS A 459 -23.13 -6.47 7.64
C LYS A 459 -23.93 -7.66 8.17
N PRO A 460 -25.08 -8.01 7.56
CA PRO A 460 -25.80 -9.22 7.91
C PRO A 460 -24.86 -10.42 7.79
N ALA A 461 -24.78 -11.21 8.86
CA ALA A 461 -24.01 -12.44 8.90
C ALA A 461 -24.94 -13.59 8.49
N GLU A 462 -24.56 -14.35 7.46
CA GLU A 462 -25.18 -15.65 7.22
C GLU A 462 -24.73 -16.60 8.34
N PRO A 463 -25.64 -17.37 8.95
CA PRO A 463 -25.29 -18.33 9.99
C PRO A 463 -24.34 -19.37 9.40
N ALA A 464 -23.22 -19.63 10.09
CA ALA A 464 -22.36 -20.75 9.74
C ALA A 464 -23.11 -22.07 9.97
N PRO A 465 -22.92 -23.11 9.13
CA PRO A 465 -23.48 -24.44 9.36
C PRO A 465 -23.00 -24.99 10.71
N SER A 466 -23.90 -25.63 11.45
CA SER A 466 -23.72 -26.05 12.84
C SER A 466 -23.09 -27.45 12.99
N ASP A 467 -22.06 -27.79 12.21
CA ASP A 467 -21.41 -29.12 12.32
C ASP A 467 -19.89 -29.05 12.52
N ASP A 468 -19.39 -30.03 13.28
CA ASP A 468 -18.11 -30.13 14.01
C ASP A 468 -16.81 -30.09 13.20
N PHE A 469 -16.85 -29.80 11.89
CA PHE A 469 -15.66 -29.64 11.06
C PHE A 469 -15.84 -28.50 10.07
N LEU A 470 -15.88 -27.27 10.58
CA LEU A 470 -15.69 -26.09 9.73
C LEU A 470 -14.27 -26.17 9.14
N PRO A 471 -14.12 -26.26 7.81
CA PRO A 471 -12.80 -26.35 7.19
C PRO A 471 -11.93 -25.15 7.60
N PRO A 472 -10.61 -25.34 7.76
CA PRO A 472 -9.70 -24.25 8.12
C PRO A 472 -9.87 -23.11 7.13
N LEU A 473 -10.11 -21.90 7.65
CA LEU A 473 -10.06 -20.70 6.84
C LEU A 473 -8.63 -20.52 6.34
N VAL A 474 -8.45 -19.82 5.22
CA VAL A 474 -7.13 -19.32 4.78
C VAL A 474 -6.42 -18.55 5.92
N ASP A 475 -7.19 -18.06 6.90
CA ASP A 475 -6.73 -17.30 8.06
C ASP A 475 -6.73 -18.07 9.40
N ASP A 476 -6.27 -19.32 9.38
CA ASP A 476 -6.21 -20.17 10.55
C ASP A 476 -5.06 -19.82 11.52
N ALA A 477 -5.31 -19.71 12.83
CA ALA A 477 -4.25 -19.46 13.81
C ALA A 477 -3.34 -20.68 14.06
N ALA A 478 -3.80 -21.89 13.72
CA ALA A 478 -2.98 -23.10 13.74
C ALA A 478 -1.90 -23.05 12.64
N ASP A 479 -2.25 -22.53 11.46
CA ASP A 479 -1.37 -22.50 10.29
C ASP A 479 -0.66 -21.15 10.10
N ASN A 480 -1.17 -20.08 10.73
CA ASN A 480 -0.65 -18.72 10.59
C ASN A 480 -0.20 -18.13 11.95
N THR A 481 1.12 -18.13 12.15
CA THR A 481 1.78 -17.60 13.35
C THR A 481 1.50 -16.11 13.60
N TYR A 482 1.22 -15.32 12.57
CA TYR A 482 0.87 -13.91 12.75
C TYR A 482 -0.50 -13.74 13.40
N TYR A 483 -1.50 -14.52 12.95
CA TYR A 483 -2.84 -14.49 13.55
C TYR A 483 -2.82 -15.00 14.99
N ARG A 484 -2.04 -16.04 15.27
CA ARG A 484 -1.79 -16.51 16.63
C ARG A 484 -1.26 -15.37 17.52
N ARG A 485 -0.18 -14.71 17.11
CA ARG A 485 0.42 -13.60 17.87
C ARG A 485 -0.55 -12.44 18.10
N ALA A 486 -1.41 -12.13 17.13
CA ALA A 486 -2.41 -11.06 17.29
C ALA A 486 -3.44 -11.39 18.39
N LEU A 487 -3.91 -12.65 18.45
CA LEU A 487 -4.78 -13.13 19.52
C LEU A 487 -4.03 -13.17 20.86
N GLU A 488 -2.84 -13.75 20.91
CA GLU A 488 -2.01 -13.84 22.12
C GLU A 488 -1.72 -12.45 22.70
N SER A 489 -1.45 -11.46 21.84
CA SER A 489 -1.23 -10.08 22.25
C SER A 489 -2.48 -9.44 22.87
N LEU A 490 -3.68 -9.72 22.33
CA LEU A 490 -4.92 -9.10 22.79
C LEU A 490 -5.43 -9.73 24.10
N PHE A 491 -5.27 -11.04 24.26
CA PHE A 491 -5.77 -11.79 25.42
C PHE A 491 -4.69 -12.08 26.46
N GLY A 492 -3.43 -11.86 26.12
CA GLY A 492 -2.31 -12.00 27.04
C GLY A 492 -2.03 -13.42 27.50
N ALA A 493 -2.42 -14.41 26.70
CA ALA A 493 -2.17 -15.82 26.98
C ALA A 493 -1.92 -16.57 25.66
N PRO A 494 -1.20 -17.70 25.72
CA PRO A 494 -1.09 -18.60 24.59
C PRO A 494 -2.48 -19.00 24.08
N VAL A 495 -2.67 -18.94 22.77
CA VAL A 495 -3.89 -19.42 22.12
C VAL A 495 -3.87 -20.93 22.13
N ASP A 496 -4.96 -21.55 22.55
CA ASP A 496 -5.13 -23.00 22.53
C ASP A 496 -5.50 -23.43 21.11
N LEU A 497 -4.55 -24.07 20.43
CA LEU A 497 -4.65 -24.47 19.02
C LEU A 497 -5.46 -25.75 18.80
N GLU A 498 -5.69 -26.54 19.85
CA GLU A 498 -6.42 -27.79 19.77
C GLU A 498 -7.93 -27.54 19.76
N HIS A 499 -8.40 -26.52 20.48
CA HIS A 499 -9.83 -26.24 20.63
C HIS A 499 -10.33 -25.15 19.68
N ARG A 500 -11.24 -25.56 18.79
CA ARG A 500 -11.95 -24.70 17.85
C ARG A 500 -13.42 -24.55 18.24
N GLY A 501 -14.00 -23.44 17.81
CA GLY A 501 -15.42 -23.17 18.04
C GLY A 501 -15.89 -21.95 17.25
N PRO A 502 -17.20 -21.65 17.28
CA PRO A 502 -17.73 -20.47 16.64
C PRO A 502 -17.27 -19.21 17.38
N CYS A 503 -16.76 -18.24 16.62
CA CYS A 503 -16.41 -16.91 17.11
C CYS A 503 -17.64 -16.30 17.80
N ARG A 504 -17.49 -15.94 19.07
CA ARG A 504 -18.60 -15.42 19.87
C ARG A 504 -19.23 -14.17 19.25
N LEU A 505 -18.43 -13.35 18.57
CA LEU A 505 -18.89 -12.11 17.95
C LEU A 505 -19.57 -12.32 16.59
N CYS A 506 -19.00 -13.16 15.72
CA CYS A 506 -19.41 -13.24 14.31
C CYS A 506 -19.94 -14.61 13.84
N GLY A 507 -19.84 -15.64 14.67
CA GLY A 507 -20.25 -17.01 14.38
C GLY A 507 -19.31 -17.83 13.48
N ARG A 508 -18.29 -17.21 12.86
CA ARG A 508 -17.31 -17.94 12.02
C ARG A 508 -16.38 -18.81 12.85
N SER A 509 -15.78 -19.83 12.23
CA SER A 509 -14.72 -20.64 12.86
C SER A 509 -13.63 -19.77 13.50
N ALA A 510 -13.23 -20.14 14.71
CA ALA A 510 -12.32 -19.41 15.56
C ALA A 510 -11.52 -20.35 16.48
N GLN A 511 -10.42 -19.81 17.00
CA GLN A 511 -9.57 -20.48 17.95
C GLN A 511 -9.89 -20.04 19.38
N SER A 512 -9.68 -20.94 20.35
CA SER A 512 -9.79 -20.66 21.78
C SER A 512 -8.69 -19.70 22.22
N ALA A 513 -9.05 -18.44 22.46
CA ALA A 513 -8.12 -17.41 22.94
C ALA A 513 -7.85 -17.53 24.47
N ARG A 514 -8.83 -18.09 25.18
CA ARG A 514 -8.79 -18.53 26.58
C ARG A 514 -9.77 -19.71 26.69
N PRO A 515 -9.64 -20.61 27.67
CA PRO A 515 -10.57 -21.74 27.84
C PRO A 515 -12.05 -21.31 27.76
N GLY A 516 -12.77 -21.83 26.77
CA GLY A 516 -14.19 -21.52 26.53
C GLY A 516 -14.49 -20.21 25.80
N LEU A 517 -13.48 -19.43 25.41
CA LEU A 517 -13.62 -18.16 24.71
C LEU A 517 -13.01 -18.22 23.30
N TYR A 518 -13.89 -18.30 22.30
CA TYR A 518 -13.50 -18.45 20.90
C TYR A 518 -13.67 -17.13 20.14
N TYR A 519 -12.58 -16.63 19.55
CA TYR A 519 -12.60 -15.41 18.73
C TYR A 519 -11.79 -15.56 17.45
N CYS A 520 -12.34 -15.09 16.33
CA CYS A 520 -11.64 -15.14 15.05
C CYS A 520 -10.68 -13.95 14.92
N HIS A 521 -9.61 -14.13 14.14
CA HIS A 521 -8.63 -13.08 13.87
C HIS A 521 -9.28 -11.80 13.33
N GLY A 522 -10.28 -11.91 12.44
CA GLY A 522 -10.98 -10.74 11.89
C GLY A 522 -11.62 -9.86 12.96
N CYS A 523 -12.28 -10.44 13.96
CA CYS A 523 -12.89 -9.67 15.05
C CYS A 523 -11.84 -9.09 16.00
N CYS A 524 -10.80 -9.85 16.34
CA CYS A 524 -9.68 -9.34 17.15
C CYS A 524 -8.98 -8.17 16.45
N GLY A 525 -8.76 -8.28 15.14
CA GLY A 525 -8.19 -7.21 14.32
C GLY A 525 -9.09 -5.97 14.26
N LEU A 526 -10.41 -6.11 14.29
CA LEU A 526 -11.32 -4.97 14.40
C LEU A 526 -11.25 -4.31 15.78
N ALA A 527 -11.11 -5.06 16.87
CA ALA A 527 -10.93 -4.50 18.21
C ALA A 527 -9.57 -3.78 18.36
N GLN A 528 -8.52 -4.31 17.75
CA GLN A 528 -7.19 -3.70 17.78
C GLN A 528 -7.10 -2.42 16.94
N ASN A 529 -7.85 -2.32 15.84
CA ASN A 529 -7.75 -1.19 14.90
C ASN A 529 -8.91 -0.20 14.96
N GLY A 530 -10.05 -0.58 15.55
CA GLY A 530 -11.30 0.17 15.45
C GLY A 530 -12.00 -0.01 14.09
N VAL A 531 -13.32 0.09 14.12
CA VAL A 531 -14.24 0.23 12.97
C VAL A 531 -14.47 1.71 12.65
N LEU A 532 -14.53 2.55 13.68
CA LEU A 532 -14.61 4.00 13.52
C LEU A 532 -13.23 4.63 13.41
N ARG A 533 -13.18 5.76 12.71
CA ARG A 533 -12.02 6.64 12.60
C ARG A 533 -12.47 8.08 12.78
N ASP A 534 -11.58 8.91 13.31
CA ASP A 534 -11.79 10.34 13.26
C ASP A 534 -11.52 10.84 11.84
N ASN A 535 -12.56 11.30 11.15
CA ASN A 535 -12.48 11.88 9.82
C ASN A 535 -12.34 13.41 9.85
N GLY A 536 -12.20 13.99 11.04
CA GLY A 536 -12.11 15.43 11.26
C GLY A 536 -13.42 16.19 10.98
N ALA A 537 -14.55 15.51 11.10
CA ALA A 537 -15.87 16.11 11.28
C ALA A 537 -16.47 15.62 12.61
N ASP A 538 -17.56 16.21 13.05
CA ASP A 538 -18.33 15.72 14.19
C ASP A 538 -19.69 15.23 13.73
N GLY A 539 -20.23 14.21 14.39
CA GLY A 539 -21.54 13.66 14.08
C GLY A 539 -22.01 12.69 15.14
N GLU A 540 -23.12 12.00 14.89
CA GLU A 540 -23.67 11.04 15.86
C GLU A 540 -22.74 9.85 16.16
N TRP A 541 -21.75 9.58 15.31
CA TRP A 541 -20.71 8.59 15.58
C TRP A 541 -19.73 9.06 16.66
N THR A 542 -19.55 10.37 16.84
CA THR A 542 -18.76 10.95 17.93
C THR A 542 -19.32 10.49 19.27
N GLU A 543 -20.65 10.53 19.46
CA GLU A 543 -21.29 10.04 20.68
C GLU A 543 -21.11 8.53 20.90
N ALA A 544 -21.03 7.73 19.82
CA ALA A 544 -20.73 6.30 19.95
C ALA A 544 -19.30 6.05 20.44
N ILE A 545 -18.34 6.87 20.00
CA ILE A 545 -16.97 6.85 20.51
C ILE A 545 -16.96 7.22 22.00
N LEU A 546 -17.60 8.34 22.38
CA LEU A 546 -17.62 8.80 23.76
C LEU A 546 -18.27 7.76 24.69
N HIS A 547 -19.36 7.13 24.24
CA HIS A 547 -19.97 6.01 24.96
C HIS A 547 -18.99 4.85 25.15
N ALA A 548 -18.32 4.41 24.08
CA ALA A 548 -17.39 3.30 24.14
C ALA A 548 -16.18 3.57 25.05
N VAL A 549 -15.59 4.77 24.97
CA VAL A 549 -14.47 5.19 25.82
C VAL A 549 -14.88 5.22 27.30
N ARG A 550 -16.03 5.82 27.62
CA ARG A 550 -16.57 5.82 28.99
C ARG A 550 -16.87 4.41 29.48
N ARG A 551 -17.41 3.56 28.61
CA ARG A 551 -17.74 2.18 28.97
C ARG A 551 -16.49 1.37 29.29
N LEU A 552 -15.46 1.45 28.44
CA LEU A 552 -14.15 0.83 28.67
C LEU A 552 -13.51 1.31 29.97
N ALA A 553 -13.51 2.63 30.22
CA ALA A 553 -13.04 3.19 31.48
C ALA A 553 -13.75 2.53 32.68
N ALA A 554 -15.07 2.41 32.63
CA ALA A 554 -15.86 1.84 33.72
C ALA A 554 -15.66 0.34 33.93
N ILE A 555 -15.47 -0.45 32.87
CA ILE A 555 -15.40 -1.93 32.96
C ILE A 555 -13.98 -2.49 33.07
N GLU A 556 -12.94 -1.74 32.72
CA GLU A 556 -11.55 -2.25 32.68
C GLU A 556 -10.52 -1.43 33.45
N PHE A 557 -10.77 -0.14 33.70
CA PHE A 557 -9.68 0.76 34.11
C PHE A 557 -9.98 1.65 35.31
N SER A 558 -11.25 1.81 35.71
CA SER A 558 -11.74 2.79 36.71
C SER A 558 -11.47 4.27 36.39
N GLY A 559 -10.51 4.59 35.52
CA GLY A 559 -10.15 5.93 35.08
C GLY A 559 -9.89 6.02 33.56
N PRO A 560 -9.35 7.15 33.07
CA PRO A 560 -9.06 7.34 31.65
C PRO A 560 -8.06 6.29 31.13
N PRO A 561 -8.42 5.45 30.15
CA PRO A 561 -7.48 4.49 29.60
C PRO A 561 -6.43 5.17 28.72
N SER A 562 -5.20 4.65 28.75
CA SER A 562 -4.21 4.92 27.70
C SER A 562 -4.48 4.09 26.44
N LEU A 563 -4.00 4.55 25.28
CA LEU A 563 -4.05 3.75 24.05
C LEU A 563 -3.35 2.40 24.19
N ALA A 564 -2.23 2.35 24.90
CA ALA A 564 -1.49 1.11 25.14
C ALA A 564 -2.31 0.12 25.97
N GLN A 565 -2.99 0.58 27.03
CA GLN A 565 -3.90 -0.27 27.82
C GLN A 565 -5.01 -0.90 26.97
N LEU A 566 -5.51 -0.17 25.96
CA LEU A 566 -6.55 -0.69 25.08
C LEU A 566 -6.07 -1.79 24.12
N ASP A 567 -4.76 -2.03 23.99
CA ASP A 567 -4.21 -3.09 23.13
C ASP A 567 -4.39 -4.48 23.73
N ARG A 568 -4.79 -4.55 25.01
CA ARG A 568 -5.08 -5.78 25.73
C ARG A 568 -6.45 -5.72 26.39
N ILE A 569 -7.10 -6.87 26.51
CA ILE A 569 -8.33 -7.05 27.28
C ILE A 569 -7.97 -7.42 28.71
N SER A 570 -8.55 -6.70 29.66
CA SER A 570 -8.32 -6.90 31.10
C SER A 570 -9.61 -7.13 31.89
N VAL A 571 -10.78 -7.27 31.26
CA VAL A 571 -11.99 -7.71 31.98
C VAL A 571 -11.82 -9.14 32.52
N PRO A 572 -12.54 -9.53 33.59
CA PRO A 572 -12.60 -10.91 34.04
C PRO A 572 -13.05 -11.86 32.92
N PHE A 573 -12.20 -12.82 32.54
CA PHE A 573 -12.49 -13.78 31.46
C PHE A 573 -13.57 -14.81 31.81
N THR A 574 -14.01 -14.86 33.07
CA THR A 574 -15.14 -15.70 33.51
C THR A 574 -16.48 -15.16 33.03
N ASP A 575 -16.59 -13.86 32.74
CA ASP A 575 -17.78 -13.24 32.16
C ASP A 575 -17.57 -13.03 30.66
N ALA A 576 -18.01 -14.02 29.88
CA ALA A 576 -17.85 -13.99 28.44
C ALA A 576 -18.62 -12.82 27.78
N SER A 577 -19.76 -12.40 28.34
CA SER A 577 -20.53 -11.27 27.82
C SER A 577 -19.83 -9.94 28.05
N LEU A 578 -19.12 -9.79 29.17
CA LEU A 578 -18.31 -8.61 29.43
C LEU A 578 -17.09 -8.53 28.48
N VAL A 579 -16.47 -9.67 28.16
CA VAL A 579 -15.41 -9.73 27.13
C VAL A 579 -15.96 -9.35 25.76
N ASP A 580 -17.14 -9.87 25.38
CA ASP A 580 -17.81 -9.53 24.13
C ASP A 580 -18.10 -8.01 24.06
N GLU A 581 -18.61 -7.42 25.14
CA GLU A 581 -18.90 -5.97 25.23
C GLU A 581 -17.61 -5.12 25.11
N ALA A 582 -16.54 -5.52 25.80
CA ALA A 582 -15.25 -4.84 25.76
C ALA A 582 -14.64 -4.83 24.34
N LEU A 583 -14.80 -5.93 23.60
CA LEU A 583 -14.40 -6.03 22.19
C LEU A 583 -15.23 -5.11 21.29
N LEU A 584 -16.55 -5.07 21.46
CA LEU A 584 -17.42 -4.17 20.68
C LEU A 584 -17.17 -2.69 20.99
N CYS A 585 -16.89 -2.33 22.24
CA CYS A 585 -16.50 -0.96 22.58
C CYS A 585 -15.20 -0.60 21.86
N ARG A 586 -14.21 -1.51 21.82
CA ARG A 586 -12.98 -1.32 21.04
C ARG A 586 -13.21 -1.19 19.53
N PHE A 587 -14.27 -1.78 18.96
CA PHE A 587 -14.65 -1.52 17.57
C PHE A 587 -15.04 -0.05 17.38
N LEU A 588 -15.70 0.55 18.37
CA LEU A 588 -16.16 1.93 18.27
C LEU A 588 -15.05 2.95 18.59
N VAL A 589 -13.99 2.57 19.31
CA VAL A 589 -12.90 3.50 19.63
C VAL A 589 -11.99 3.74 18.42
N PRO A 590 -11.77 5.00 18.00
CA PRO A 590 -10.82 5.29 16.93
C PRO A 590 -9.42 5.02 17.43
N ARG A 591 -8.65 4.27 16.65
CA ARG A 591 -7.20 4.16 16.85
C ARG A 591 -6.51 5.20 15.98
N PRO A 592 -5.43 5.84 16.45
CA PRO A 592 -4.55 6.63 15.58
C PRO A 592 -3.85 5.68 14.61
N GLY A 593 -4.59 5.27 13.58
CA GLY A 593 -4.11 4.58 12.41
C GLY A 593 -3.41 5.58 11.51
N SER A 594 -2.32 5.13 10.88
CA SER A 594 -1.59 5.80 9.80
C SER A 594 -2.47 5.86 8.55
N THR A 595 -3.56 6.61 8.60
CA THR A 595 -4.44 6.72 7.45
C THR A 595 -5.20 8.03 7.54
N LEU A 596 -4.55 9.11 7.09
CA LEU A 596 -5.33 10.18 6.51
C LEU A 596 -5.99 9.62 5.26
N LEU A 597 -7.27 9.34 5.40
CA LEU A 597 -8.12 8.88 4.33
C LEU A 597 -8.87 10.06 3.69
N SER A 598 -8.49 11.33 3.92
CA SER A 598 -9.09 12.48 3.26
C SER A 598 -8.15 13.67 3.14
N THR A 599 -8.29 14.42 2.05
CA THR A 599 -7.65 15.73 1.89
C THR A 599 -8.42 16.79 2.67
N ARG A 600 -7.71 17.56 3.51
CA ARG A 600 -8.23 18.69 4.29
C ARG A 600 -9.51 18.39 5.08
N PRO A 601 -9.40 17.64 6.20
CA PRO A 601 -10.53 17.48 7.09
C PRO A 601 -10.97 18.83 7.69
N ALA A 602 -12.25 18.98 8.03
CA ALA A 602 -12.80 20.23 8.56
C ALA A 602 -12.14 20.66 9.89
N ARG A 603 -11.71 19.71 10.70
CA ARG A 603 -10.80 19.89 11.84
C ARG A 603 -9.69 18.83 11.80
N PRO A 604 -8.54 19.08 12.43
CA PRO A 604 -7.57 18.02 12.72
C PRO A 604 -8.23 16.85 13.45
N ALA A 605 -7.69 15.63 13.26
CA ALA A 605 -8.12 14.51 14.07
C ALA A 605 -7.77 14.79 15.54
N ARG A 606 -8.66 14.39 16.44
CA ARG A 606 -8.46 14.56 17.87
C ARG A 606 -7.35 13.65 18.35
N THR A 607 -6.46 14.24 19.14
CA THR A 607 -5.56 13.51 20.01
C THR A 607 -6.35 12.63 20.97
N TRP A 608 -5.70 11.59 21.50
CA TRP A 608 -6.31 10.74 22.51
C TRP A 608 -6.72 11.52 23.77
N THR A 609 -5.92 12.51 24.18
CA THR A 609 -6.25 13.38 25.32
C THR A 609 -7.53 14.19 25.08
N GLU A 610 -7.75 14.70 23.86
CA GLU A 610 -9.00 15.40 23.51
C GLU A 610 -10.20 14.46 23.52
N TRP A 611 -10.04 13.20 23.08
CA TRP A 611 -11.09 12.19 23.20
C TRP A 611 -11.44 11.90 24.66
N LEU A 612 -10.44 11.76 25.53
CA LEU A 612 -10.65 11.58 26.97
C LEU A 612 -11.32 12.80 27.62
N GLN A 613 -10.96 14.01 27.19
CA GLN A 613 -11.58 15.24 27.67
C GLN A 613 -13.06 15.33 27.26
N LEU A 614 -13.39 15.04 25.99
CA LEU A 614 -14.78 14.98 25.52
C LEU A 614 -15.58 13.84 26.17
N ALA A 615 -14.91 12.74 26.48
CA ALA A 615 -15.49 11.63 27.24
C ALA A 615 -15.68 11.99 28.73
N ASP A 616 -15.34 13.20 29.16
CA ASP A 616 -15.50 13.69 30.53
C ASP A 616 -14.62 12.95 31.56
N LEU A 617 -13.51 12.34 31.11
CA LEU A 617 -12.60 11.55 31.95
C LEU A 617 -11.41 12.34 32.51
N LEU A 618 -11.24 13.60 32.06
CA LEU A 618 -10.12 14.49 32.44
C LEU A 618 -10.56 15.83 33.07
N LYS A 619 -11.74 15.89 33.70
CA LYS A 619 -12.32 17.14 34.23
C LYS A 619 -11.40 17.94 35.16
N ASP A 620 -10.57 17.25 35.94
CA ASP A 620 -9.73 17.85 36.99
C ASP A 620 -8.26 18.02 36.59
N GLY A 621 -7.92 17.77 35.31
CA GLY A 621 -6.54 17.81 34.83
C GLY A 621 -6.04 19.22 34.51
N VAL A 622 -4.91 19.63 35.09
CA VAL A 622 -4.21 20.87 34.71
C VAL A 622 -3.02 20.53 33.81
N ARG A 623 -3.04 21.03 32.57
CA ARG A 623 -1.92 20.87 31.63
C ARG A 623 -0.76 21.77 32.04
N SER A 624 0.37 21.18 32.37
CA SER A 624 1.64 21.87 32.66
C SER A 624 2.64 21.67 31.51
N SER A 625 3.77 22.39 31.55
CA SER A 625 4.87 22.21 30.60
C SER A 625 5.55 20.83 30.69
N MET A 626 5.29 20.06 31.76
CA MET A 626 5.89 18.75 32.04
C MET A 626 4.88 17.59 31.96
N GLY A 627 3.62 17.84 31.59
CA GLY A 627 2.55 16.84 31.54
C GLY A 627 1.25 17.33 32.15
N THR A 628 0.24 16.46 32.23
CA THR A 628 -1.06 16.78 32.85
C THR A 628 -1.05 16.32 34.30
N VAL A 629 -1.14 17.27 35.24
CA VAL A 629 -1.34 16.99 36.67
C VAL A 629 -2.82 16.67 36.86
N THR A 630 -3.13 15.58 37.53
CA THR A 630 -4.49 15.05 37.63
C THR A 630 -4.65 14.26 38.92
N VAL A 631 -5.89 14.02 39.33
CA VAL A 631 -6.21 13.15 40.47
C VAL A 631 -6.64 11.79 39.93
N ALA A 632 -6.12 10.71 40.54
CA ALA A 632 -6.54 9.34 40.27
C ALA A 632 -7.90 9.03 40.93
N THR A 633 -8.47 7.87 40.60
CA THR A 633 -9.83 7.49 41.00
C THR A 633 -9.98 7.34 42.52
N ASP A 634 -8.92 6.98 43.22
CA ASP A 634 -8.89 6.86 44.68
C ASP A 634 -8.51 8.16 45.41
N GLY A 635 -8.27 9.24 44.66
CA GLY A 635 -7.94 10.55 45.21
C GLY A 635 -6.44 10.87 45.25
N HIS A 636 -5.56 9.97 44.78
CA HIS A 636 -4.13 10.26 44.73
C HIS A 636 -3.79 11.36 43.71
N LEU A 637 -2.88 12.27 44.09
CA LEU A 637 -2.38 13.30 43.19
C LEU A 637 -1.29 12.72 42.28
N CYS A 638 -1.55 12.70 40.97
CA CYS A 638 -0.60 12.27 39.95
C CYS A 638 -0.02 13.47 39.21
N ARG A 639 1.29 13.47 39.00
CA ARG A 639 2.01 14.54 38.29
C ARG A 639 2.02 14.33 36.78
N SER A 640 1.55 13.18 36.31
CA SER A 640 1.41 12.86 34.90
C SER A 640 0.22 11.92 34.65
N LEU A 641 -0.28 11.86 33.41
CA LEU A 641 -1.24 10.84 32.99
C LEU A 641 -0.67 9.43 33.10
N PHE A 642 0.64 9.27 32.89
CA PHE A 642 1.29 7.97 33.02
C PHE A 642 1.20 7.46 34.46
N GLU A 643 1.49 8.32 35.44
CA GLU A 643 1.30 7.98 36.86
C GLU A 643 -0.16 7.62 37.15
N ARG A 644 -1.11 8.43 36.66
CA ARG A 644 -2.53 8.16 36.84
C ARG A 644 -2.96 6.81 36.26
N HIS A 645 -2.48 6.43 35.08
CA HIS A 645 -2.83 5.13 34.49
C HIS A 645 -2.37 3.93 35.35
N VAL A 646 -1.22 4.04 36.00
CA VAL A 646 -0.70 3.00 36.90
C VAL A 646 -1.48 3.00 38.22
N ASP A 647 -1.73 4.17 38.79
CA ASP A 647 -2.50 4.35 40.02
C ASP A 647 -3.94 3.84 39.88
N ASP A 648 -4.64 4.27 38.83
CA ASP A 648 -6.00 3.81 38.49
C ASP A 648 -6.04 2.29 38.27
N PHE A 649 -4.98 1.70 37.68
CA PHE A 649 -4.87 0.23 37.56
C PHE A 649 -4.76 -0.44 38.93
N LEU A 650 -3.88 0.04 39.81
CA LEU A 650 -3.71 -0.52 41.15
C LEU A 650 -5.01 -0.42 41.93
N HIS A 651 -5.70 0.72 41.86
CA HIS A 651 -7.01 0.92 42.46
C HIS A 651 -8.08 -0.03 41.89
N HIS A 652 -8.19 -0.11 40.56
CA HIS A 652 -9.18 -0.95 39.86
C HIS A 652 -9.11 -2.41 40.31
N TRP A 653 -7.89 -2.93 40.48
CA TRP A 653 -7.66 -4.32 40.91
C TRP A 653 -7.60 -4.53 42.42
N GLY A 654 -7.85 -3.48 43.21
CA GLY A 654 -7.80 -3.55 44.67
C GLY A 654 -6.40 -3.81 45.24
N VAL A 655 -5.34 -3.47 44.48
CA VAL A 655 -3.97 -3.56 44.95
C VAL A 655 -3.71 -2.39 45.90
N ALA A 656 -3.63 -2.68 47.20
CA ALA A 656 -3.35 -1.66 48.21
C ALA A 656 -1.96 -1.03 47.99
N HIS A 657 -1.93 0.30 47.85
CA HIS A 657 -0.73 1.06 47.55
C HIS A 657 -0.73 2.41 48.28
N GLU A 658 0.47 2.90 48.62
CA GLU A 658 0.73 4.19 49.25
C GLU A 658 1.54 5.08 48.31
N PRO A 659 1.11 6.32 48.01
CA PRO A 659 1.82 7.22 47.11
C PRO A 659 3.00 7.93 47.79
N GLU A 660 4.03 8.24 47.01
CA GLU A 660 5.24 8.98 47.42
C GLU A 660 5.97 8.51 48.71
N PRO A 661 6.14 7.19 48.95
CA PRO A 661 6.83 6.67 50.13
C PRO A 661 8.32 7.03 50.11
N HIS A 662 8.91 7.23 51.29
CA HIS A 662 10.33 7.55 51.40
C HIS A 662 11.19 6.30 51.25
N TYR A 663 12.27 6.42 50.45
CA TYR A 663 13.36 5.44 50.50
C TYR A 663 14.13 5.55 51.83
N PRO A 664 14.75 4.46 52.31
CA PRO A 664 15.67 4.50 53.44
C PRO A 664 16.78 5.53 53.23
N ARG A 665 17.18 6.22 54.31
CA ARG A 665 18.32 7.14 54.27
C ARG A 665 19.60 6.37 53.98
N HIS A 666 20.45 6.94 53.14
CA HIS A 666 21.75 6.37 52.80
C HIS A 666 22.79 7.49 52.66
N PRO A 667 23.99 7.38 53.28
CA PRO A 667 24.99 8.45 53.32
C PRO A 667 25.39 9.01 51.95
N GLU A 668 25.44 8.16 50.93
CA GLU A 668 25.83 8.55 49.56
C GLU A 668 24.65 8.60 48.58
N LEU A 669 23.85 7.52 48.52
CA LEU A 669 22.80 7.33 47.53
C LEU A 669 21.47 8.06 47.85
N ASN A 670 21.23 8.43 49.10
CA ASN A 670 19.99 9.10 49.52
C ASN A 670 20.21 10.15 50.61
N THR A 671 20.94 11.21 50.25
CA THR A 671 21.21 12.39 51.10
C THR A 671 20.06 13.40 51.14
N THR A 672 19.14 13.32 50.17
CA THR A 672 18.15 14.37 49.86
C THR A 672 16.70 13.95 50.11
N GLY A 673 16.45 12.70 50.52
CA GLY A 673 15.09 12.21 50.73
C GLY A 673 14.40 11.79 49.44
N LEU A 674 14.97 10.79 48.76
CA LEU A 674 14.35 10.14 47.61
C LEU A 674 13.02 9.50 48.02
N ARG A 675 12.06 9.61 47.11
CA ARG A 675 10.74 8.99 47.22
C ARG A 675 10.49 8.11 45.99
N ALA A 676 9.83 6.98 46.20
CA ALA A 676 9.25 6.22 45.10
C ALA A 676 7.89 6.77 44.71
N ASP A 677 7.32 6.25 43.64
CA ASP A 677 6.00 6.67 43.20
C ASP A 677 4.94 5.95 44.05
N TRP A 678 5.11 4.64 44.29
CA TRP A 678 4.25 3.89 45.21
C TRP A 678 4.99 2.86 46.07
N ARG A 679 4.35 2.46 47.17
CA ARG A 679 4.69 1.27 47.97
C ARG A 679 3.48 0.37 48.12
N LEU A 680 3.62 -0.90 47.79
CA LEU A 680 2.59 -1.93 47.93
C LEU A 680 2.52 -2.46 49.36
N ALA A 681 1.43 -3.16 49.71
CA ALA A 681 1.19 -3.68 51.06
C ALA A 681 2.28 -4.59 51.64
N ASP A 682 3.02 -5.32 50.79
CA ASP A 682 4.13 -6.19 51.19
C ASP A 682 5.48 -5.44 51.38
N GLY A 683 5.48 -4.11 51.19
CA GLY A 683 6.67 -3.28 51.26
C GLY A 683 7.43 -3.15 49.94
N THR A 684 6.92 -3.70 48.83
CA THR A 684 7.50 -3.52 47.49
C THR A 684 7.38 -2.08 47.01
N PHE A 685 8.45 -1.53 46.46
CA PHE A 685 8.48 -0.18 45.89
C PHE A 685 8.19 -0.25 44.39
N VAL A 686 7.46 0.74 43.87
CA VAL A 686 7.10 0.85 42.45
C VAL A 686 7.54 2.22 41.90
N GLU A 687 8.15 2.21 40.72
CA GLU A 687 8.62 3.41 40.02
C GLU A 687 8.06 3.46 38.58
N ALA A 688 7.40 4.57 38.24
CA ALA A 688 6.95 4.93 36.90
C ALA A 688 8.04 5.74 36.18
N LEU A 689 8.75 5.09 35.26
CA LEU A 689 9.88 5.64 34.53
C LEU A 689 9.46 6.35 33.23
N GLY A 690 8.94 7.58 33.37
CA GLY A 690 8.37 8.34 32.23
C GLY A 690 9.35 9.10 31.33
N LEU A 691 10.57 9.44 31.79
CA LEU A 691 11.50 10.38 31.10
C LEU A 691 12.93 9.83 30.95
N MET A 692 13.07 8.59 30.46
CA MET A 692 14.37 7.90 30.41
C MET A 692 15.40 8.52 29.46
N GLU A 693 14.97 9.33 28.49
CA GLU A 693 15.87 9.99 27.51
C GLU A 693 16.70 11.14 28.10
N ARG A 694 16.36 11.64 29.29
CA ARG A 694 17.13 12.67 29.99
C ARG A 694 18.21 12.03 30.86
N GLN A 695 19.49 12.27 30.54
CA GLN A 695 20.64 11.70 31.27
C GLN A 695 20.60 11.92 32.80
N THR A 696 20.12 13.09 33.25
CA THR A 696 19.98 13.40 34.68
C THR A 696 18.89 12.57 35.38
N TYR A 697 17.83 12.21 34.65
CA TYR A 697 16.77 11.31 35.15
C TYR A 697 17.26 9.87 35.19
N ALA A 698 17.98 9.41 34.16
CA ALA A 698 18.60 8.09 34.13
C ALA A 698 19.56 7.86 35.31
N ALA A 699 20.40 8.86 35.65
CA ALA A 699 21.28 8.79 36.81
C ALA A 699 20.51 8.68 38.14
N LYS A 700 19.37 9.38 38.28
CA LYS A 700 18.51 9.29 39.46
C LYS A 700 17.86 7.91 39.60
N VAL A 701 17.42 7.31 38.49
CA VAL A 701 16.84 5.95 38.46
C VAL A 701 17.90 4.90 38.81
N ALA A 702 19.11 5.01 38.25
CA ALA A 702 20.23 4.12 38.60
C ALA A 702 20.55 4.19 40.09
N ARG A 703 20.57 5.39 40.67
CA ARG A 703 20.77 5.62 42.11
C ARG A 703 19.68 4.96 42.96
N LYS A 704 18.42 5.07 42.56
CA LYS A 704 17.28 4.42 43.25
C LYS A 704 17.35 2.90 43.19
N ARG A 705 17.71 2.33 42.03
CA ARG A 705 17.90 0.88 41.85
C ARG A 705 19.01 0.33 42.77
N GLU A 706 20.14 1.01 42.82
CA GLU A 706 21.25 0.60 43.68
C GLU A 706 20.90 0.74 45.17
N LEU A 707 20.20 1.80 45.55
CA LEU A 707 19.71 1.97 46.91
C LEU A 707 18.74 0.86 47.32
N ALA A 708 17.79 0.50 46.45
CA ALA A 708 16.86 -0.60 46.71
C ALA A 708 17.59 -1.92 46.90
N ARG A 709 18.60 -2.20 46.04
CA ARG A 709 19.45 -3.39 46.13
C ARG A 709 20.19 -3.47 47.47
N LEU A 710 20.84 -2.39 47.89
CA LEU A 710 21.58 -2.33 49.16
C LEU A 710 20.66 -2.43 50.39
N ALA A 711 19.45 -1.86 50.30
CA ALA A 711 18.46 -1.89 51.37
C ALA A 711 17.62 -3.18 51.41
N GLY A 712 17.85 -4.13 50.49
CA GLY A 712 17.07 -5.37 50.40
C GLY A 712 15.60 -5.15 50.02
N LEU A 713 15.29 -4.05 49.33
CA LEU A 713 13.93 -3.69 48.92
C LEU A 713 13.61 -4.32 47.57
N ARG A 714 12.43 -4.94 47.46
CA ARG A 714 11.87 -5.34 46.16
C ARG A 714 11.45 -4.07 45.42
N LEU A 715 11.93 -3.90 44.18
CA LEU A 715 11.63 -2.75 43.33
C LEU A 715 11.04 -3.22 42.00
N VAL A 716 9.84 -2.74 41.70
CA VAL A 716 9.18 -2.89 40.38
C VAL A 716 9.34 -1.59 39.62
N THR A 717 9.80 -1.65 38.37
CA THR A 717 9.87 -0.47 37.50
C THR A 717 8.96 -0.65 36.30
N VAL A 718 8.14 0.35 36.03
CA VAL A 718 7.15 0.36 34.94
C VAL A 718 7.50 1.50 33.99
N THR A 719 7.47 1.25 32.69
CA THR A 719 7.62 2.27 31.64
C THR A 719 6.30 2.47 30.89
N ALA A 720 6.20 3.51 30.06
CA ALA A 720 5.00 3.73 29.23
C ALA A 720 4.70 2.54 28.29
N GLN A 721 5.72 1.79 27.87
CA GLN A 721 5.55 0.59 27.03
C GLN A 721 4.93 -0.57 27.81
N ASP A 722 5.04 -0.58 29.14
CA ASP A 722 4.55 -1.64 30.01
C ASP A 722 3.06 -1.49 30.38
N LEU A 723 2.41 -0.39 29.97
CA LEU A 723 1.00 -0.11 30.32
C LEU A 723 0.01 -1.19 29.88
N HIS A 724 0.32 -1.93 28.80
CA HIS A 724 -0.49 -3.05 28.33
C HIS A 724 -0.20 -4.38 29.07
N ARG A 725 0.80 -4.39 29.95
CA ARG A 725 1.32 -5.57 30.68
C ARG A 725 1.26 -5.43 32.19
N LEU A 726 0.57 -4.40 32.69
CA LEU A 726 0.39 -4.20 34.12
C LEU A 726 -0.19 -5.45 34.82
N PRO A 727 -1.15 -6.22 34.22
CA PRO A 727 -1.60 -7.46 34.83
C PRO A 727 -0.49 -8.48 35.11
N GLU A 728 0.46 -8.69 34.19
CA GLU A 728 1.58 -9.61 34.40
C GLU A 728 2.60 -9.06 35.40
N ILE A 729 2.89 -7.76 35.29
CA ILE A 729 3.87 -7.12 36.17
C ILE A 729 3.39 -7.20 37.62
N PHE A 730 2.09 -7.02 37.84
CA PHE A 730 1.49 -7.03 39.16
C PHE A 730 0.80 -8.36 39.51
N ALA A 731 1.04 -9.44 38.77
CA ALA A 731 0.32 -10.72 38.93
C ALA A 731 0.36 -11.27 40.37
N ASP A 732 1.47 -11.07 41.09
CA ASP A 732 1.64 -11.49 42.49
C ASP A 732 0.64 -10.79 43.44
N TRP A 733 0.22 -9.57 43.12
CA TRP A 733 -0.67 -8.73 43.93
C TRP A 733 -2.11 -8.72 43.42
N LEU A 734 -2.38 -9.28 42.24
CA LEU A 734 -3.73 -9.42 41.73
C LEU A 734 -4.52 -10.51 42.49
N PRO A 735 -5.84 -10.35 42.63
CA PRO A 735 -6.73 -11.39 43.14
C PRO A 735 -6.56 -12.73 42.37
N PRO A 736 -6.72 -13.89 43.03
CA PRO A 736 -6.57 -15.19 42.36
C PRO A 736 -7.50 -15.41 41.16
N ALA A 737 -8.69 -14.81 41.17
CA ALA A 737 -9.67 -14.91 40.09
C ALA A 737 -9.28 -14.16 38.80
N THR A 738 -8.20 -13.37 38.85
CA THR A 738 -7.74 -12.48 37.78
C THR A 738 -6.35 -12.83 37.25
N ARG A 739 -5.75 -13.90 37.79
CA ARG A 739 -4.48 -14.46 37.30
C ARG A 739 -4.67 -15.33 36.07
#